data_AF-D8GLR5-F1
#
_entry.id   AF-D8GLR5-F1
#
_cell.length_a   1.000
_cell.length_b   1.000
_cell.length_c   1.000
_cell.angle_alpha   90.00
_cell.angle_beta   90.00
_cell.angle_gamma   90.00
#
_symmetry.space_group_name_H-M   'P 1'
#
loop_
_entity.id
_entity.type
_entity.pdbx_description
1 polymer ?
#
loop_
_entity_poly.entity_id
_entity_poly.type
_entity_poly.pdbx_seq_one_letter_code
_entity_poly.pdbx_strand_id
1 'polypeptide(L)'
;MELSVTLQENEYLTKGKKQEIDKQIDEIIKNHKNNAFEINRLVFDSVTALTASDSRANELSEQGVLKRFWGELTGENQKLQSEIDRNLSTAQYCSQQILQKLAEQNLMNFELITTVNNKLNSLTIEVEGEINEIYETLVTFFKQTRSNIIQLETRVEILEKNVNLLKWLNTIEYLMLDGVEYSELNKIEKIVCIANDFYSITKGKWTTSDLVLIKSALSEIGLSTKEKISYKEFIEYVSENKNLFSKLVDEDITDLVNIDTDQMPIISGLVKEKLLESSERYIVNTVKSQLKVNGICVNDKKLRYSITENYIEETEFININSQVNLFDFIIELLFNIKIFKCSCDNFQAINVKNKIINNKKFENIDSSNKTNLNEIKLYAGDKFGAIIDENDELFIWGNTNMSDYDLIGNMPRNNNEKWIDVAIGKCVSSNDCCCGVTIDNKIIFWPNRLGITKWHEKYLKLMDIVQVSTGQGPFNLIALDKSGQVYCYSSCDGGKSLVPYNLGKAVKVLSDGSDFYVLCENGRVYNWKFYKGGKVKFDVSHWRDIKDIAVDRGSIIALDKRGNVFVFSNNRQIYNIPKDLKDIIAISMGEYHAIVLDKRGNVHVWGSDNVDILKQVLIVPKDVKNIVKIAAGSEIMMALDVSGKVHMWGNNEYINCCVPSKFCI
;
A
#
# COMPACT_ATOMS: atom_id res chain seq x y z
N MET A 1 -2.28 35.96 -7.56
CA MET A 1 -3.25 35.90 -8.66
C MET A 1 -4.59 36.25 -8.04
N GLU A 2 -5.21 37.34 -8.48
CA GLU A 2 -6.55 37.70 -8.01
C GLU A 2 -7.51 36.56 -8.35
N LEU A 3 -8.24 36.07 -7.33
CA LEU A 3 -9.35 35.16 -7.54
C LEU A 3 -10.42 35.92 -8.32
N SER A 4 -10.49 35.72 -9.62
CA SER A 4 -11.57 36.31 -10.41
C SER A 4 -12.19 35.23 -11.27
N VAL A 5 -13.48 35.00 -11.03
CA VAL A 5 -14.35 34.43 -12.05
C VAL A 5 -14.65 35.64 -12.92
N THR A 6 -13.96 35.88 -14.04
CA THR A 6 -14.32 36.99 -14.95
C THR A 6 -14.83 36.36 -16.22
N LEU A 7 -16.16 36.28 -16.35
CA LEU A 7 -16.79 35.53 -17.43
C LEU A 7 -17.08 36.40 -18.67
N GLN A 8 -17.48 37.67 -18.52
CA GLN A 8 -17.59 38.66 -19.62
C GLN A 8 -17.53 40.12 -19.10
N GLU A 9 -17.04 41.06 -19.92
CA GLU A 9 -17.20 42.51 -19.68
C GLU A 9 -18.65 42.94 -19.95
N ASN A 10 -19.44 43.07 -18.89
CA ASN A 10 -20.82 43.55 -19.00
C ASN A 10 -20.85 45.07 -19.31
N GLU A 11 -20.84 45.43 -20.58
CA GLU A 11 -20.99 46.80 -21.11
C GLU A 11 -22.32 47.46 -20.72
N TYR A 12 -23.32 46.68 -20.29
CA TYR A 12 -24.69 47.15 -20.00
C TYR A 12 -24.96 47.58 -18.54
N LEU A 13 -24.01 47.41 -17.61
CA LEU A 13 -24.20 47.74 -16.19
C LEU A 13 -23.41 48.99 -15.77
N THR A 14 -24.12 50.06 -15.39
CA THR A 14 -23.50 51.29 -14.88
C THR A 14 -22.78 51.06 -13.54
N LYS A 15 -21.69 51.80 -13.32
CA LYS A 15 -20.83 51.66 -12.12
C LYS A 15 -21.59 51.78 -10.78
N GLY A 16 -22.60 52.66 -10.73
CA GLY A 16 -23.46 52.82 -9.55
C GLY A 16 -24.39 51.63 -9.27
N LYS A 17 -24.82 50.88 -10.30
CA LYS A 17 -25.63 49.68 -10.13
C LYS A 17 -24.83 48.50 -9.59
N LYS A 18 -23.59 48.34 -10.07
CA LYS A 18 -22.67 47.31 -9.56
C LYS A 18 -22.46 47.45 -8.03
N GLN A 19 -22.25 48.68 -7.56
CA GLN A 19 -22.09 48.98 -6.12
C GLN A 19 -23.33 48.67 -5.28
N GLU A 20 -24.54 48.90 -5.80
CA GLU A 20 -25.77 48.58 -5.10
C GLU A 20 -25.97 47.06 -4.97
N ILE A 21 -25.68 46.32 -6.03
CA ILE A 21 -25.70 44.85 -6.03
C ILE A 21 -24.67 44.30 -5.05
N ASP A 22 -23.43 44.81 -5.07
CA ASP A 22 -22.36 44.37 -4.19
C ASP A 22 -22.70 44.54 -2.71
N LYS A 23 -23.39 45.64 -2.37
CA LYS A 23 -23.83 45.94 -1.01
C LYS A 23 -24.89 44.95 -0.52
N GLN A 24 -25.86 44.61 -1.37
CA GLN A 24 -26.90 43.63 -1.02
C GLN A 24 -26.31 42.23 -0.87
N ILE A 25 -25.36 41.85 -1.73
CA ILE A 25 -24.62 40.58 -1.60
C ILE A 25 -23.87 40.52 -0.25
N ASP A 26 -23.18 41.60 0.13
CA ASP A 26 -22.46 41.64 1.41
C ASP A 26 -23.39 41.49 2.62
N GLU A 27 -24.59 42.09 2.56
CA GLU A 27 -25.58 42.00 3.64
C GLU A 27 -26.11 40.58 3.80
N ILE A 28 -26.40 39.89 2.69
CA ILE A 28 -26.85 38.50 2.69
C ILE A 28 -25.77 37.56 3.19
N ILE A 29 -24.54 37.70 2.68
CA ILE A 29 -23.41 36.90 3.15
C ILE A 29 -23.22 37.11 4.66
N LYS A 30 -23.31 38.35 5.14
CA LYS A 30 -23.19 38.66 6.57
C LYS A 30 -24.30 38.01 7.42
N ASN A 31 -25.53 37.97 6.92
CA ASN A 31 -26.67 37.36 7.60
C ASN A 31 -26.56 35.82 7.65
N HIS A 32 -25.96 35.21 6.64
CA HIS A 32 -25.90 33.75 6.49
C HIS A 32 -24.51 33.13 6.71
N LYS A 33 -23.47 33.92 7.05
CA LYS A 33 -22.08 33.44 7.20
C LYS A 33 -21.90 32.27 8.18
N ASN A 34 -22.77 32.15 9.18
CA ASN A 34 -22.73 31.08 10.19
C ASN A 34 -23.66 29.90 9.85
N ASN A 35 -24.34 29.94 8.71
CA ASN A 35 -25.26 28.91 8.27
C ASN A 35 -24.71 28.21 7.02
N ALA A 36 -24.01 27.10 7.24
CA ALA A 36 -23.36 26.34 6.18
C ALA A 36 -24.35 25.85 5.10
N PHE A 37 -25.60 25.54 5.48
CA PHE A 37 -26.61 25.13 4.51
C PHE A 37 -26.95 26.24 3.52
N GLU A 38 -27.11 27.46 4.02
CA GLU A 38 -27.42 28.63 3.19
C GLU A 38 -26.24 29.04 2.30
N ILE A 39 -25.01 28.99 2.82
CA ILE A 39 -23.81 29.21 2.00
C ILE A 39 -23.71 28.18 0.87
N ASN A 40 -23.90 26.89 1.19
CA ASN A 40 -23.88 25.83 0.19
C ASN A 40 -24.94 26.06 -0.89
N ARG A 41 -26.16 26.43 -0.48
CA ARG A 41 -27.27 26.74 -1.39
C ARG A 41 -26.93 27.89 -2.32
N LEU A 42 -26.46 29.02 -1.78
CA LEU A 42 -26.05 30.20 -2.55
C LEU A 42 -25.02 29.85 -3.63
N VAL A 43 -24.05 28.99 -3.31
CA VAL A 43 -23.05 28.53 -4.28
C VAL A 43 -23.68 27.68 -5.39
N PHE A 44 -24.53 26.71 -5.05
CA PHE A 44 -25.19 25.86 -6.05
C PHE A 44 -26.13 26.64 -6.97
N ASP A 45 -26.89 27.57 -6.41
CA ASP A 45 -27.81 28.40 -7.17
C ASP A 45 -27.04 29.37 -8.08
N SER A 46 -25.95 29.97 -7.59
CA SER A 46 -25.07 30.82 -8.39
C SER A 46 -24.44 30.06 -9.55
N VAL A 47 -23.97 28.84 -9.33
CA VAL A 47 -23.43 27.99 -10.40
C VAL A 47 -24.51 27.61 -11.41
N THR A 48 -25.73 27.33 -10.95
CA THR A 48 -26.85 26.99 -11.84
C THR A 48 -27.26 28.19 -12.70
N ALA A 49 -27.28 29.40 -12.13
CA ALA A 49 -27.57 30.63 -12.85
C ALA A 49 -26.49 30.99 -13.88
N LEU A 50 -25.20 30.80 -13.54
CA LEU A 50 -24.09 31.04 -14.48
C LEU A 50 -24.09 30.08 -15.67
N THR A 51 -24.62 28.87 -15.48
CA THR A 51 -24.60 27.80 -16.49
C THR A 51 -25.91 27.68 -17.29
N ALA A 52 -26.90 28.53 -17.01
CA ALA A 52 -28.14 28.56 -17.76
C ALA A 52 -27.97 29.28 -19.10
N SER A 53 -28.50 28.70 -20.19
CA SER A 53 -28.67 29.37 -21.49
C SER A 53 -29.94 30.21 -21.53
N ASP A 54 -30.08 31.15 -22.47
CA ASP A 54 -31.28 32.00 -22.62
C ASP A 54 -32.60 31.20 -22.66
N SER A 55 -32.62 30.07 -23.38
CA SER A 55 -33.78 29.17 -23.45
C SER A 55 -34.05 28.46 -22.12
N ARG A 56 -32.99 28.03 -21.42
CA ARG A 56 -33.07 27.24 -20.18
C ARG A 56 -33.31 28.11 -18.95
N ALA A 57 -32.91 29.38 -19.00
CA ALA A 57 -33.18 30.37 -17.96
C ALA A 57 -34.69 30.64 -17.83
N ASN A 58 -35.42 30.70 -18.94
CA ASN A 58 -36.88 30.83 -18.93
C ASN A 58 -37.56 29.60 -18.30
N GLU A 59 -37.14 28.38 -18.67
CA GLU A 59 -37.65 27.14 -18.07
C GLU A 59 -37.34 27.04 -16.56
N LEU A 60 -36.14 27.42 -16.13
CA LEU A 60 -35.74 27.42 -14.70
C LEU A 60 -36.46 28.50 -13.89
N SER A 61 -36.81 29.62 -14.52
CA SER A 61 -37.63 30.68 -13.94
C SER A 61 -39.07 30.22 -13.74
N GLU A 62 -39.64 29.50 -14.71
CA GLU A 62 -40.96 28.87 -14.61
C GLU A 62 -41.02 27.80 -13.50
N GLN A 63 -39.94 27.05 -13.29
CA GLN A 63 -39.81 26.10 -12.18
C GLN A 63 -39.63 26.77 -10.80
N GLY A 64 -39.55 28.11 -10.76
CA GLY A 64 -39.52 28.90 -9.53
C GLY A 64 -38.20 28.83 -8.73
N VAL A 65 -37.18 28.14 -9.25
CA VAL A 65 -35.87 27.99 -8.59
C VAL A 65 -35.11 29.31 -8.62
N LEU A 66 -34.94 29.90 -9.80
CA LEU A 66 -34.27 31.20 -9.97
C LEU A 66 -35.07 32.34 -9.33
N LYS A 67 -36.40 32.30 -9.43
CA LYS A 67 -37.28 33.32 -8.83
C LYS A 67 -37.16 33.38 -7.30
N ARG A 68 -36.97 32.22 -6.64
CA ARG A 68 -36.74 32.14 -5.20
C ARG A 68 -35.35 32.69 -4.84
N PHE A 69 -34.32 32.24 -5.56
CA PHE A 69 -32.95 32.70 -5.37
C PHE A 69 -32.82 34.22 -5.52
N TRP A 70 -33.36 34.79 -6.62
CA TRP A 70 -33.34 36.23 -6.86
C TRP A 70 -34.23 37.01 -5.89
N GLY A 71 -35.39 36.47 -5.50
CA GLY A 71 -36.28 37.12 -4.55
C GLY A 71 -35.67 37.29 -3.15
N GLU A 72 -34.90 36.31 -2.69
CA GLU A 72 -34.13 36.44 -1.45
C GLU A 72 -32.93 37.40 -1.61
N LEU A 73 -32.29 37.40 -2.79
CA LEU A 73 -31.19 38.30 -3.08
C LEU A 73 -31.57 39.77 -3.15
N THR A 74 -32.75 40.07 -3.68
CA THR A 74 -33.25 41.44 -3.84
C THR A 74 -34.12 41.91 -2.69
N GLY A 75 -34.60 41.00 -1.83
CA GLY A 75 -35.49 41.32 -0.73
C GLY A 75 -36.70 42.15 -1.17
N GLU A 76 -36.94 43.28 -0.51
CA GLU A 76 -38.03 44.21 -0.83
C GLU A 76 -37.80 45.03 -2.13
N ASN A 77 -36.63 44.92 -2.75
CA ASN A 77 -36.26 45.67 -3.95
C ASN A 77 -36.87 45.03 -5.22
N GLN A 78 -38.20 45.12 -5.33
CA GLN A 78 -38.99 44.57 -6.45
C GLN A 78 -38.51 45.06 -7.83
N LYS A 79 -37.90 46.26 -7.87
CA LYS A 79 -37.35 46.84 -9.09
C LYS A 79 -36.09 46.11 -9.55
N LEU A 80 -35.16 45.82 -8.63
CA LEU A 80 -33.96 45.04 -8.90
C LEU A 80 -34.32 43.60 -9.26
N GLN A 81 -35.30 43.00 -8.57
CA GLN A 81 -35.79 41.65 -8.86
C GLN A 81 -36.32 41.54 -10.29
N SER A 82 -37.20 42.47 -10.67
CA SER A 82 -37.78 42.53 -12.01
C SER A 82 -36.74 42.77 -13.10
N GLU A 83 -35.61 43.39 -12.76
CA GLU A 83 -34.50 43.65 -13.69
C GLU A 83 -33.61 42.42 -13.87
N ILE A 84 -33.30 41.72 -12.77
CA ILE A 84 -32.55 40.45 -12.79
C ILE A 84 -33.35 39.36 -13.52
N ASP A 85 -34.66 39.27 -13.26
CA ASP A 85 -35.56 38.33 -13.92
C ASP A 85 -35.70 38.61 -15.43
N ARG A 86 -35.39 39.83 -15.89
CA ARG A 86 -35.48 40.24 -17.31
C ARG A 86 -34.14 40.22 -18.04
N ASN A 87 -33.02 40.14 -17.33
CA ASN A 87 -31.70 40.31 -17.94
C ASN A 87 -30.71 39.24 -17.42
N LEU A 88 -30.49 38.22 -18.25
CA LEU A 88 -29.58 37.12 -17.96
C LEU A 88 -28.15 37.59 -17.62
N SER A 89 -27.64 38.62 -18.29
CA SER A 89 -26.29 39.15 -18.03
C SER A 89 -26.17 39.79 -16.63
N THR A 90 -27.26 40.37 -16.11
CA THR A 90 -27.31 40.91 -14.74
C THR A 90 -27.38 39.77 -13.71
N ALA A 91 -28.17 38.75 -13.98
CA ALA A 91 -28.22 37.52 -13.19
C ALA A 91 -26.84 36.84 -13.10
N GLN A 92 -26.17 36.65 -14.24
CA GLN A 92 -24.83 36.07 -14.30
C GLN A 92 -23.80 36.90 -13.52
N TYR A 93 -23.84 38.25 -13.63
CA TYR A 93 -22.97 39.12 -12.84
C TYR A 93 -23.17 38.95 -11.33
N CYS A 94 -24.42 38.93 -10.86
CA CYS A 94 -24.73 38.73 -9.45
C CYS A 94 -24.17 37.39 -8.95
N SER A 95 -24.41 36.30 -9.70
CA SER A 95 -23.89 34.96 -9.36
C SER A 95 -22.36 34.90 -9.35
N GLN A 96 -21.70 35.57 -10.29
CA GLN A 96 -20.24 35.70 -10.34
C GLN A 96 -19.70 36.41 -9.08
N GLN A 97 -20.31 37.53 -8.69
CA GLN A 97 -19.90 38.29 -7.51
C GLN A 97 -20.14 37.54 -6.20
N ILE A 98 -21.25 36.80 -6.09
CA ILE A 98 -21.52 35.94 -4.93
C ILE A 98 -20.41 34.90 -4.77
N LEU A 99 -20.10 34.15 -5.84
CA LEU A 99 -19.03 33.14 -5.79
C LEU A 99 -17.68 33.74 -5.43
N GLN A 100 -17.35 34.90 -5.99
CA GLN A 100 -16.09 35.60 -5.73
C GLN A 100 -16.00 36.05 -4.26
N LYS A 101 -17.03 36.73 -3.73
CA LYS A 101 -17.04 37.21 -2.35
C LYS A 101 -17.05 36.07 -1.32
N LEU A 102 -17.77 34.97 -1.61
CA LEU A 102 -17.74 33.79 -0.75
C LEU A 102 -16.35 33.14 -0.71
N ALA A 103 -15.62 33.16 -1.82
CA ALA A 103 -14.24 32.66 -1.88
C ALA A 103 -13.28 33.56 -1.11
N GLU A 104 -13.36 34.88 -1.33
CA GLU A 104 -12.52 35.88 -0.67
C GLU A 104 -12.70 35.88 0.86
N GLN A 105 -13.92 35.59 1.33
CA GLN A 105 -14.23 35.47 2.75
C GLN A 105 -13.97 34.07 3.34
N ASN A 106 -13.40 33.13 2.56
CA ASN A 106 -13.17 31.73 2.95
C ASN A 106 -14.42 31.02 3.50
N LEU A 107 -15.61 31.36 2.99
CA LEU A 107 -16.88 30.77 3.43
C LEU A 107 -17.21 29.46 2.70
N MET A 108 -16.51 29.16 1.60
CA MET A 108 -16.64 27.89 0.88
C MET A 108 -15.70 26.84 1.48
N ASN A 109 -16.27 25.73 1.95
CA ASN A 109 -15.49 24.61 2.47
C ASN A 109 -15.02 23.67 1.34
N PHE A 110 -14.07 22.79 1.69
CA PHE A 110 -13.47 21.84 0.74
C PHE A 110 -14.49 20.89 0.09
N GLU A 111 -15.47 20.42 0.87
CA GLU A 111 -16.52 19.48 0.42
C GLU A 111 -17.45 20.13 -0.61
N LEU A 112 -17.88 21.36 -0.35
CA LEU A 112 -18.73 22.14 -1.25
C LEU A 112 -18.05 22.36 -2.60
N ILE A 113 -16.80 22.85 -2.57
CA ILE A 113 -16.02 23.10 -3.78
C ILE A 113 -15.85 21.81 -4.59
N THR A 114 -15.59 20.69 -3.93
CA THR A 114 -15.44 19.39 -4.60
C THR A 114 -16.74 18.92 -5.25
N THR A 115 -17.86 19.06 -4.53
CA THR A 115 -19.18 18.68 -5.03
C THR A 115 -19.59 19.51 -6.25
N VAL A 116 -19.36 20.83 -6.18
CA VAL A 116 -19.63 21.74 -7.30
C VAL A 116 -18.75 21.40 -8.50
N ASN A 117 -17.46 21.14 -8.28
CA ASN A 117 -16.54 20.79 -9.36
C ASN A 117 -16.94 19.47 -10.06
N ASN A 118 -17.37 18.46 -9.30
CA ASN A 118 -17.91 17.21 -9.86
C ASN A 118 -19.18 17.46 -10.68
N LYS A 119 -20.08 18.30 -10.18
CA LYS A 119 -21.31 18.69 -10.89
C LYS A 119 -20.98 19.42 -12.19
N LEU A 120 -20.06 20.38 -12.17
CA LEU A 120 -19.60 21.10 -13.36
C LEU A 120 -19.01 20.14 -14.41
N ASN A 121 -18.12 19.24 -13.99
CA ASN A 121 -17.50 18.26 -14.90
C ASN A 121 -18.54 17.33 -15.56
N SER A 122 -19.62 16.97 -14.86
CA SER A 122 -20.70 16.17 -15.47
C SER A 122 -21.46 16.94 -16.57
N LEU A 123 -21.55 18.26 -16.46
CA LEU A 123 -22.27 19.12 -17.40
C LEU A 123 -21.43 19.50 -18.62
N THR A 124 -20.09 19.52 -18.48
CA THR A 124 -19.14 19.78 -19.59
C THR A 124 -19.22 18.75 -20.72
N ILE A 125 -19.65 17.52 -20.45
CA ILE A 125 -19.72 16.44 -21.45
C ILE A 125 -20.93 16.62 -22.41
N GLU A 126 -21.92 17.44 -22.03
CA GLU A 126 -23.22 17.49 -22.72
C GLU A 126 -23.43 18.73 -23.62
N VAL A 127 -22.51 19.70 -23.66
CA VAL A 127 -22.78 21.01 -24.28
C VAL A 127 -21.70 21.44 -25.29
N GLU A 128 -22.07 21.65 -26.55
CA GLU A 128 -21.24 22.29 -27.59
C GLU A 128 -21.52 23.81 -27.64
N GLY A 129 -20.49 24.67 -27.65
CA GLY A 129 -20.60 26.13 -27.85
C GLY A 129 -20.01 27.03 -26.75
N GLU A 130 -20.40 28.31 -26.72
CA GLU A 130 -19.96 29.37 -25.77
C GLU A 130 -20.16 29.00 -24.29
N ILE A 131 -21.13 28.13 -24.00
CA ILE A 131 -21.40 27.62 -22.65
C ILE A 131 -20.22 26.81 -22.09
N ASN A 132 -19.42 26.18 -22.96
CA ASN A 132 -18.27 25.38 -22.52
C ASN A 132 -17.15 26.24 -21.91
N GLU A 133 -16.96 27.47 -22.38
CA GLU A 133 -15.97 28.41 -21.84
C GLU A 133 -16.30 28.86 -20.40
N ILE A 134 -17.59 29.03 -20.11
CA ILE A 134 -18.10 29.33 -18.76
C ILE A 134 -17.83 28.15 -17.82
N TYR A 135 -18.10 26.92 -18.25
CA TYR A 135 -17.79 25.72 -17.47
C TYR A 135 -16.29 25.59 -17.19
N GLU A 136 -15.43 25.77 -18.20
CA GLU A 136 -13.98 25.70 -18.04
C GLU A 136 -13.44 26.76 -17.06
N THR A 137 -13.98 27.98 -17.12
CA THR A 137 -13.62 29.08 -16.21
C THR A 137 -14.02 28.77 -14.77
N LEU A 138 -15.24 28.27 -14.56
CA LEU A 138 -15.72 27.88 -13.23
C LEU A 138 -14.93 26.70 -12.65
N VAL A 139 -14.66 25.67 -13.44
CA VAL A 139 -13.81 24.54 -13.04
C VAL A 139 -12.43 25.04 -12.62
N THR A 140 -11.85 25.98 -13.37
CA THR A 140 -10.55 26.57 -13.05
C THR A 140 -10.59 27.37 -11.75
N PHE A 141 -11.61 28.21 -11.56
CA PHE A 141 -11.82 28.96 -10.32
C PHE A 141 -11.91 28.05 -9.11
N PHE A 142 -12.77 27.03 -9.14
CA PHE A 142 -12.94 26.11 -8.01
C PHE A 142 -11.66 25.30 -7.71
N LYS A 143 -10.87 24.94 -8.73
CA LYS A 143 -9.55 24.34 -8.53
C LYS A 143 -8.57 25.29 -7.82
N GLN A 144 -8.56 26.58 -8.20
CA GLN A 144 -7.72 27.60 -7.56
C GLN A 144 -8.15 27.86 -6.11
N THR A 145 -9.44 28.05 -5.84
CA THR A 145 -9.96 28.26 -4.49
C THR A 145 -9.60 27.09 -3.56
N ARG A 146 -9.76 25.85 -4.05
CA ARG A 146 -9.35 24.65 -3.31
C ARG A 146 -7.85 24.67 -2.97
N SER A 147 -7.00 25.05 -3.92
CA SER A 147 -5.55 25.16 -3.68
C SER A 147 -5.23 26.21 -2.62
N ASN A 148 -5.92 27.34 -2.60
CA ASN A 148 -5.67 28.40 -1.63
C ASN A 148 -6.07 28.02 -0.21
N ILE A 149 -7.20 27.30 -0.05
CA ILE A 149 -7.63 26.79 1.26
C ILE A 149 -6.55 25.89 1.86
N ILE A 150 -6.03 24.93 1.07
CA ILE A 150 -4.97 24.01 1.51
C ILE A 150 -3.69 24.78 1.92
N GLN A 151 -3.32 25.82 1.16
CA GLN A 151 -2.15 26.65 1.47
C GLN A 151 -2.33 27.44 2.78
N LEU A 152 -3.53 27.96 3.04
CA LEU A 152 -3.84 28.69 4.27
C LEU A 152 -3.81 27.76 5.49
N GLU A 153 -4.43 26.59 5.41
CA GLU A 153 -4.39 25.57 6.47
C GLU A 153 -2.95 25.20 6.81
N THR A 154 -2.13 24.88 5.79
CA THR A 154 -0.71 24.57 5.96
C THR A 154 0.06 25.72 6.65
N ARG A 155 -0.25 26.97 6.33
CA ARG A 155 0.42 28.14 6.93
C ARG A 155 0.03 28.34 8.39
N VAL A 156 -1.23 28.10 8.76
CA VAL A 156 -1.69 28.18 10.15
C VAL A 156 -1.02 27.11 11.00
N GLU A 157 -0.97 25.86 10.51
CA GLU A 157 -0.27 24.76 11.19
C GLU A 157 1.20 25.10 11.50
N ILE A 158 1.92 25.69 10.52
CA ILE A 158 3.32 26.09 10.71
C ILE A 158 3.45 27.20 11.77
N LEU A 159 2.52 28.17 11.79
CA LEU A 159 2.55 29.26 12.77
C LEU A 159 2.28 28.77 14.19
N GLU A 160 1.27 27.92 14.39
CA GLU A 160 0.95 27.34 15.69
C GLU A 160 2.12 26.51 16.23
N LYS A 161 2.74 25.68 15.37
CA LYS A 161 3.95 24.93 15.71
C LYS A 161 5.06 25.84 16.24
N ASN A 162 5.33 26.94 15.53
CA ASN A 162 6.39 27.88 15.90
C ASN A 162 6.09 28.58 17.24
N VAL A 163 4.83 28.98 17.49
CA VAL A 163 4.42 29.58 18.77
C VAL A 163 4.58 28.58 19.91
N ASN A 164 4.16 27.33 19.72
CA ASN A 164 4.28 26.29 20.73
C ASN A 164 5.75 25.96 21.05
N LEU A 165 6.63 25.92 20.05
CA LEU A 165 8.07 25.73 20.26
C LEU A 165 8.70 26.85 21.10
N LEU A 166 8.35 28.12 20.82
CA LEU A 166 8.85 29.25 21.58
C LEU A 166 8.31 29.27 23.01
N LYS A 167 7.02 28.92 23.19
CA LYS A 167 6.43 28.79 24.53
C LYS A 167 7.12 27.69 25.33
N TRP A 168 7.35 26.53 24.72
CA TRP A 168 8.07 25.41 25.32
C TRP A 168 9.49 25.82 25.73
N LEU A 169 10.24 26.46 24.83
CA LEU A 169 11.60 26.94 25.15
C LEU A 169 11.64 27.85 26.37
N ASN A 170 10.68 28.78 26.49
CA ASN A 170 10.62 29.72 27.62
C ASN A 170 10.10 29.10 28.93
N THR A 171 9.56 27.88 28.89
CA THR A 171 8.96 27.23 30.07
C THR A 171 9.63 25.92 30.44
N ILE A 172 10.64 25.47 29.67
CA ILE A 172 11.26 24.16 29.79
C ILE A 172 11.87 23.90 31.17
N GLU A 173 12.43 24.93 31.82
CA GLU A 173 13.03 24.83 33.16
C GLU A 173 12.02 24.40 34.22
N TYR A 174 10.77 24.84 34.09
CA TYR A 174 9.68 24.60 35.06
C TYR A 174 8.81 23.39 34.71
N LEU A 175 9.12 22.67 33.63
CA LEU A 175 8.41 21.45 33.30
C LEU A 175 8.78 20.34 34.28
N MET A 176 7.85 19.42 34.52
CA MET A 176 7.96 18.40 35.54
C MET A 176 7.95 17.00 34.92
N LEU A 177 8.83 16.11 35.42
CA LEU A 177 8.76 14.67 35.22
C LEU A 177 8.66 14.01 36.60
N ASP A 178 7.59 13.25 36.85
CA ASP A 178 7.36 12.53 38.12
C ASP A 178 7.50 13.41 39.39
N GLY A 179 7.15 14.70 39.29
CA GLY A 179 7.21 15.66 40.39
C GLY A 179 8.57 16.33 40.60
N VAL A 180 9.54 16.08 39.72
CA VAL A 180 10.87 16.72 39.72
C VAL A 180 10.98 17.68 38.54
N GLU A 181 11.47 18.89 38.79
CA GLU A 181 11.67 19.91 37.76
C GLU A 181 12.75 19.47 36.77
N TYR A 182 12.57 19.79 35.49
CA TYR A 182 13.52 19.45 34.45
C TYR A 182 14.92 20.00 34.74
N SER A 183 15.04 21.13 35.43
CA SER A 183 16.31 21.70 35.90
C SER A 183 17.09 20.76 36.84
N GLU A 184 16.39 19.99 37.68
CA GLU A 184 16.93 19.10 38.70
C GLU A 184 17.13 17.65 38.22
N LEU A 185 16.53 17.28 37.07
CA LEU A 185 16.67 15.96 36.47
C LEU A 185 18.12 15.61 36.12
N ASN A 186 18.42 14.32 36.10
CA ASN A 186 19.72 13.87 35.62
C ASN A 186 19.84 14.03 34.09
N LYS A 187 21.08 13.90 33.59
CA LYS A 187 21.39 14.11 32.17
C LYS A 187 20.52 13.27 31.22
N ILE A 188 20.30 11.98 31.50
CA ILE A 188 19.56 11.09 30.61
C ILE A 188 18.06 11.42 30.64
N GLU A 189 17.51 11.70 31.82
CA GLU A 189 16.12 12.15 31.98
C GLU A 189 15.84 13.45 31.21
N LYS A 190 16.74 14.43 31.30
CA LYS A 190 16.68 15.68 30.54
C LYS A 190 16.65 15.45 29.03
N ILE A 191 17.50 14.55 28.52
CA ILE A 191 17.57 14.20 27.09
C ILE A 191 16.26 13.61 26.60
N VAL A 192 15.71 12.65 27.33
CA VAL A 192 14.43 11.99 27.01
C VAL A 192 13.30 13.02 26.95
N CYS A 193 13.24 13.91 27.95
CA CYS A 193 12.23 14.94 28.01
C CYS A 193 12.32 15.95 26.86
N ILE A 194 13.53 16.45 26.56
CA ILE A 194 13.74 17.36 25.42
C ILE A 194 13.31 16.70 24.12
N ALA A 195 13.79 15.48 23.85
CA ALA A 195 13.52 14.80 22.59
C ALA A 195 12.02 14.53 22.42
N ASN A 196 11.35 14.05 23.47
CA ASN A 196 9.94 13.76 23.41
C ASN A 196 9.06 15.02 23.30
N ASP A 197 9.35 16.07 24.06
CA ASP A 197 8.54 17.30 24.06
C ASP A 197 8.69 18.03 22.72
N PHE A 198 9.93 18.13 22.21
CA PHE A 198 10.21 18.69 20.89
C PHE A 198 9.49 17.90 19.79
N TYR A 199 9.57 16.56 19.82
CA TYR A 199 8.84 15.72 18.87
C TYR A 199 7.32 15.92 19.01
N SER A 200 6.80 16.01 20.22
CA SER A 200 5.35 16.14 20.48
C SER A 200 4.76 17.43 19.94
N ILE A 201 5.53 18.53 19.97
CA ILE A 201 5.13 19.82 19.40
C ILE A 201 5.25 19.82 17.87
N THR A 202 6.31 19.22 17.34
CA THR A 202 6.64 19.30 15.90
C THR A 202 6.07 18.16 15.06
N LYS A 203 5.64 17.06 15.69
CA LYS A 203 5.10 15.85 15.05
C LYS A 203 5.98 15.31 13.91
N GLY A 204 7.30 15.35 14.06
CA GLY A 204 8.21 14.87 13.01
C GLY A 204 8.51 15.88 11.89
N LYS A 205 7.89 17.07 11.89
CA LYS A 205 7.98 18.09 10.83
C LYS A 205 8.75 19.34 11.30
N TRP A 206 10.08 19.29 11.24
CA TRP A 206 10.97 20.38 11.66
C TRP A 206 11.89 20.86 10.55
N THR A 207 12.24 22.15 10.60
CA THR A 207 13.29 22.77 9.79
C THR A 207 14.64 22.72 10.51
N THR A 208 15.70 23.11 9.81
CA THR A 208 17.03 23.26 10.44
C THR A 208 17.02 24.33 11.54
N SER A 209 16.27 25.41 11.38
CA SER A 209 16.09 26.45 12.40
C SER A 209 15.40 25.92 13.65
N ASP A 210 14.37 25.07 13.49
CA ASP A 210 13.68 24.43 14.61
C ASP A 210 14.64 23.55 15.42
N LEU A 211 15.48 22.75 14.73
CA LEU A 211 16.47 21.87 15.38
C LEU A 211 17.54 22.64 16.15
N VAL A 212 17.90 23.86 15.71
CA VAL A 212 18.88 24.69 16.42
C VAL A 212 18.33 25.19 17.76
N LEU A 213 16.99 25.33 17.92
CA LEU A 213 16.37 25.72 19.19
C LEU A 213 16.66 24.72 20.32
N ILE A 214 16.95 23.46 19.98
CA ILE A 214 17.36 22.44 20.96
C ILE A 214 18.64 22.87 21.68
N LYS A 215 19.57 23.59 21.01
CA LYS A 215 20.79 24.10 21.66
C LYS A 215 20.46 25.11 22.76
N SER A 216 19.47 25.97 22.51
CA SER A 216 18.97 26.92 23.49
C SER A 216 18.27 26.18 24.64
N ALA A 217 17.38 25.23 24.33
CA ALA A 217 16.68 24.43 25.33
C ALA A 217 17.65 23.66 26.26
N LEU A 218 18.72 23.08 25.70
CA LEU A 218 19.77 22.43 26.48
C LEU A 218 20.46 23.40 27.44
N SER A 219 20.76 24.62 26.97
CA SER A 219 21.41 25.64 27.79
C SER A 219 20.53 26.08 28.97
N GLU A 220 19.22 26.24 28.76
CA GLU A 220 18.27 26.64 29.82
C GLU A 220 18.22 25.62 30.96
N ILE A 221 18.34 24.32 30.66
CA ILE A 221 18.34 23.25 31.68
C ILE A 221 19.75 22.83 32.14
N GLY A 222 20.77 23.63 31.82
CA GLY A 222 22.15 23.46 32.29
C GLY A 222 22.97 22.37 31.61
N LEU A 223 22.61 21.96 30.38
CA LEU A 223 23.36 20.97 29.60
C LEU A 223 24.20 21.61 28.49
N SER A 224 25.42 21.11 28.28
CA SER A 224 26.32 21.58 27.22
C SER A 224 26.17 20.76 25.94
N THR A 225 26.04 21.44 24.80
CA THR A 225 25.92 20.79 23.47
C THR A 225 27.10 19.89 23.10
N LYS A 226 28.28 20.13 23.68
CA LYS A 226 29.53 19.37 23.43
C LYS A 226 29.79 18.28 24.45
N GLU A 227 28.94 18.16 25.47
CA GLU A 227 29.08 17.07 26.44
C GLU A 227 28.98 15.72 25.73
N LYS A 228 29.69 14.72 26.25
CA LYS A 228 29.69 13.37 25.69
C LYS A 228 28.62 12.50 26.34
N ILE A 229 28.00 11.65 25.53
CA ILE A 229 27.09 10.60 25.96
C ILE A 229 27.43 9.28 25.27
N SER A 230 27.31 8.19 26.03
CA SER A 230 27.43 6.82 25.53
C SER A 230 26.05 6.26 25.22
N TYR A 231 25.92 5.56 24.08
CA TYR A 231 24.70 4.83 23.73
C TYR A 231 24.38 3.76 24.78
N LYS A 232 25.39 3.04 25.25
CA LYS A 232 25.25 2.01 26.28
C LYS A 232 24.65 2.58 27.57
N GLU A 233 25.24 3.64 28.12
CA GLU A 233 24.73 4.28 29.33
C GLU A 233 23.27 4.75 29.18
N PHE A 234 22.93 5.30 28.01
CA PHE A 234 21.57 5.74 27.71
C PHE A 234 20.58 4.57 27.65
N ILE A 235 20.90 3.52 26.90
CA ILE A 235 20.02 2.35 26.71
C ILE A 235 19.83 1.61 28.04
N GLU A 236 20.90 1.39 28.80
CA GLU A 236 20.85 0.75 30.12
C GLU A 236 19.95 1.56 31.07
N TYR A 237 20.14 2.88 31.16
CA TYR A 237 19.37 3.71 32.10
C TYR A 237 17.88 3.81 31.73
N VAL A 238 17.56 4.03 30.45
CA VAL A 238 16.17 4.20 29.99
C VAL A 238 15.41 2.88 30.01
N SER A 239 16.05 1.75 29.67
CA SER A 239 15.38 0.43 29.71
C SER A 239 14.98 0.02 31.14
N GLU A 240 15.71 0.48 32.15
CA GLU A 240 15.41 0.25 33.57
C GLU A 240 14.26 1.13 34.10
N ASN A 241 14.15 2.36 33.61
CA ASN A 241 13.13 3.31 34.05
C ASN A 241 11.89 3.25 33.16
N LYS A 242 10.84 2.57 33.66
CA LYS A 242 9.58 2.38 32.93
C LYS A 242 8.94 3.69 32.44
N ASN A 243 8.99 4.75 33.25
CA ASN A 243 8.36 6.03 32.90
C ASN A 243 9.10 6.74 31.77
N LEU A 244 10.44 6.66 31.75
CA LEU A 244 11.25 7.20 30.66
C LEU A 244 11.07 6.38 29.38
N PHE A 245 11.04 5.05 29.50
CA PHE A 245 10.79 4.17 28.37
C PHE A 245 9.42 4.46 27.74
N SER A 246 8.35 4.52 28.55
CA SER A 246 7.01 4.82 28.05
C SER A 246 6.91 6.21 27.43
N LYS A 247 7.64 7.20 27.97
CA LYS A 247 7.68 8.55 27.40
C LYS A 247 8.31 8.60 26.00
N LEU A 248 9.22 7.70 25.66
CA LEU A 248 9.82 7.62 24.32
C LEU A 248 9.04 6.71 23.35
N VAL A 249 8.63 5.55 23.85
CA VAL A 249 8.18 4.43 23.02
C VAL A 249 6.65 4.26 23.03
N ASP A 250 5.92 4.82 24.02
CA ASP A 250 4.45 5.00 24.07
C ASP A 250 3.58 3.87 23.44
N GLU A 251 4.02 2.61 23.55
CA GLU A 251 3.39 1.44 22.94
C GLU A 251 3.50 0.23 23.87
N ASP A 252 2.49 -0.64 23.85
CA ASP A 252 2.47 -1.88 24.62
C ASP A 252 3.54 -2.86 24.11
N ILE A 253 4.20 -3.57 25.03
CA ILE A 253 5.32 -4.49 24.73
C ILE A 253 4.93 -5.56 23.69
N THR A 254 3.65 -5.93 23.62
CA THR A 254 3.11 -6.89 22.64
C THR A 254 3.12 -6.36 21.20
N ASP A 255 2.98 -5.05 21.01
CA ASP A 255 3.05 -4.44 19.68
C ASP A 255 4.49 -4.25 19.21
N LEU A 256 5.43 -4.11 20.15
CA LEU A 256 6.87 -3.98 19.88
C LEU A 256 7.49 -5.20 19.18
N VAL A 257 6.92 -6.40 19.34
CA VAL A 257 7.41 -7.62 18.68
C VAL A 257 7.28 -7.54 17.15
N ASN A 258 6.30 -6.76 16.68
CA ASN A 258 5.97 -6.66 15.25
C ASN A 258 6.51 -5.38 14.60
N ILE A 259 7.18 -4.53 15.38
CA ILE A 259 7.75 -3.27 14.90
C ILE A 259 9.20 -3.52 14.50
N ASP A 260 9.48 -3.25 13.23
CA ASP A 260 10.82 -3.27 12.66
C ASP A 260 11.61 -2.05 13.18
N THR A 261 12.65 -2.29 13.96
CA THR A 261 13.48 -1.24 14.55
C THR A 261 14.78 -0.99 13.79
N ASP A 262 15.00 -1.66 12.65
CA ASP A 262 16.23 -1.51 11.86
C ASP A 262 16.47 -0.03 11.49
N GLN A 263 17.73 0.40 11.55
CA GLN A 263 18.17 1.80 11.36
C GLN A 263 17.82 2.73 12.52
N MET A 264 17.42 2.18 13.67
CA MET A 264 17.15 2.92 14.90
C MET A 264 17.99 2.36 16.06
N PRO A 265 19.31 2.56 16.08
CA PRO A 265 20.19 1.91 17.07
C PRO A 265 19.78 2.15 18.53
N ILE A 266 19.26 3.33 18.84
CA ILE A 266 18.82 3.67 20.20
C ILE A 266 17.53 2.94 20.54
N ILE A 267 16.53 2.96 19.65
CA ILE A 267 15.23 2.32 19.88
C ILE A 267 15.35 0.79 19.78
N SER A 268 16.11 0.26 18.83
CA SER A 268 16.48 -1.15 18.69
C SER A 268 17.04 -1.71 20.01
N GLY A 269 17.98 -1.00 20.64
CA GLY A 269 18.53 -1.42 21.93
C GLY A 269 17.49 -1.44 23.06
N LEU A 270 16.67 -0.38 23.15
CA LEU A 270 15.62 -0.27 24.16
C LEU A 270 14.54 -1.36 24.00
N VAL A 271 14.08 -1.59 22.77
CA VAL A 271 13.08 -2.61 22.44
C VAL A 271 13.66 -4.00 22.68
N LYS A 272 14.90 -4.26 22.24
CA LYS A 272 15.55 -5.56 22.43
C LYS A 272 15.69 -5.93 23.91
N GLU A 273 16.05 -4.97 24.77
CA GLU A 273 16.07 -5.21 26.21
C GLU A 273 14.69 -5.65 26.74
N LYS A 274 13.60 -5.00 26.30
CA LYS A 274 12.24 -5.40 26.71
C LYS A 274 11.83 -6.76 26.18
N LEU A 275 12.22 -7.12 24.96
CA LEU A 275 11.97 -8.45 24.39
C LEU A 275 12.74 -9.53 25.15
N LEU A 276 14.02 -9.30 25.49
CA LEU A 276 14.83 -10.23 26.29
C LEU A 276 14.35 -10.37 27.75
N GLU A 277 13.59 -9.38 28.27
CA GLU A 277 12.87 -9.49 29.54
C GLU A 277 11.57 -10.30 29.43
N SER A 278 10.99 -10.42 28.24
CA SER A 278 9.65 -10.97 28.01
C SER A 278 9.61 -12.08 26.95
N SER A 279 9.24 -11.78 25.71
CA SER A 279 8.98 -12.76 24.63
C SER A 279 10.23 -13.53 24.18
N GLU A 280 11.41 -12.91 24.20
CA GLU A 280 12.69 -13.50 23.82
C GLU A 280 13.51 -14.01 25.03
N ARG A 281 12.88 -14.10 26.20
CA ARG A 281 13.52 -14.57 27.45
C ARG A 281 14.19 -15.94 27.31
N TYR A 282 13.71 -16.78 26.40
CA TYR A 282 14.28 -18.09 26.11
C TYR A 282 15.75 -18.01 25.64
N ILE A 283 16.15 -16.93 24.94
CA ILE A 283 17.53 -16.72 24.48
C ILE A 283 18.46 -16.56 25.70
N VAL A 284 18.09 -15.66 26.62
CA VAL A 284 18.83 -15.41 27.87
C VAL A 284 18.95 -16.68 28.69
N ASN A 285 17.84 -17.42 28.84
CA ASN A 285 17.80 -18.67 29.59
C ASN A 285 18.69 -19.75 28.96
N THR A 286 18.68 -19.86 27.63
CA THR A 286 19.49 -20.84 26.90
C THR A 286 20.98 -20.56 27.10
N VAL A 287 21.43 -19.32 26.86
CA VAL A 287 22.84 -18.94 27.05
C VAL A 287 23.26 -19.12 28.51
N LYS A 288 22.42 -18.71 29.46
CA LYS A 288 22.68 -18.87 30.90
C LYS A 288 22.81 -20.34 31.31
N SER A 289 21.97 -21.22 30.76
CA SER A 289 22.04 -22.67 31.02
C SER A 289 23.35 -23.28 30.51
N GLN A 290 23.77 -22.91 29.30
CA GLN A 290 25.03 -23.39 28.70
C GLN A 290 26.26 -22.92 29.47
N LEU A 291 26.28 -21.67 29.93
CA LEU A 291 27.37 -21.14 30.77
C LEU A 291 27.42 -21.84 32.13
N LYS A 292 26.27 -22.17 32.71
CA LYS A 292 26.18 -22.91 33.97
C LYS A 292 26.70 -24.34 33.84
N VAL A 293 26.46 -25.02 32.72
CA VAL A 293 27.03 -26.34 32.41
C VAL A 293 28.57 -26.28 32.41
N ASN A 294 29.14 -25.15 31.97
CA ASN A 294 30.58 -24.90 31.98
C ASN A 294 31.11 -24.30 33.31
N GLY A 295 30.31 -24.32 34.38
CA GLY A 295 30.71 -23.82 35.71
C GLY A 295 30.73 -22.30 35.86
N ILE A 296 30.21 -21.54 34.89
CA ILE A 296 30.22 -20.07 34.90
C ILE A 296 28.84 -19.54 35.30
N CYS A 297 28.76 -18.84 36.43
CA CYS A 297 27.54 -18.15 36.86
C CYS A 297 27.57 -16.69 36.39
N VAL A 298 26.61 -16.30 35.53
CA VAL A 298 26.51 -14.94 34.99
C VAL A 298 25.25 -14.23 35.50
N ASN A 299 25.39 -12.94 35.81
CA ASN A 299 24.28 -12.08 36.19
C ASN A 299 23.33 -11.86 35.00
N ASP A 300 22.04 -12.04 35.24
CA ASP A 300 20.99 -11.96 34.22
C ASP A 300 20.96 -10.62 33.47
N LYS A 301 21.15 -9.52 34.19
CA LYS A 301 21.18 -8.16 33.66
C LYS A 301 22.40 -7.94 32.77
N LYS A 302 23.58 -8.34 33.25
CA LYS A 302 24.83 -8.25 32.44
C LYS A 302 24.75 -9.10 31.18
N LEU A 303 24.09 -10.26 31.27
CA LEU A 303 23.90 -11.14 30.13
C LEU A 303 22.98 -10.51 29.08
N ARG A 304 21.85 -9.90 29.49
CA ARG A 304 20.96 -9.18 28.57
C ARG A 304 21.68 -8.04 27.87
N TYR A 305 22.36 -7.17 28.61
CA TYR A 305 23.11 -6.06 28.00
C TYR A 305 24.20 -6.54 27.04
N SER A 306 24.89 -7.64 27.34
CA SER A 306 25.87 -8.23 26.42
C SER A 306 25.22 -8.80 25.15
N ILE A 307 24.02 -9.39 25.25
CA ILE A 307 23.26 -9.86 24.09
C ILE A 307 22.76 -8.66 23.27
N THR A 308 22.23 -7.62 23.91
CA THR A 308 21.77 -6.38 23.28
C THR A 308 22.92 -5.64 22.59
N GLU A 309 24.10 -5.61 23.21
CA GLU A 309 25.34 -5.06 22.63
C GLU A 309 25.70 -5.79 21.33
N ASN A 310 25.80 -7.13 21.36
CA ASN A 310 26.08 -7.92 20.17
C ASN A 310 24.97 -7.76 19.11
N TYR A 311 23.70 -7.70 19.52
CA TYR A 311 22.58 -7.48 18.62
C TYR A 311 22.75 -6.16 17.86
N ILE A 312 22.98 -5.04 18.55
CA ILE A 312 23.15 -3.72 17.91
C ILE A 312 24.42 -3.70 17.04
N GLU A 313 25.52 -4.31 17.49
CA GLU A 313 26.74 -4.38 16.68
C GLU A 313 26.53 -5.17 15.38
N GLU A 314 25.75 -6.26 15.41
CA GLU A 314 25.47 -7.10 14.24
C GLU A 314 24.38 -6.52 13.32
N THR A 315 23.34 -5.89 13.87
CA THR A 315 22.20 -5.37 13.10
C THR A 315 22.41 -3.94 12.61
N GLU A 316 22.94 -3.06 13.46
CA GLU A 316 23.08 -1.62 13.19
C GLU A 316 24.52 -1.23 12.81
N PHE A 317 25.49 -2.14 12.93
CA PHE A 317 26.92 -1.88 12.69
C PHE A 317 27.48 -0.70 13.50
N ILE A 318 26.91 -0.47 14.69
CA ILE A 318 27.28 0.64 15.58
C ILE A 318 27.94 0.09 16.85
N ASN A 319 29.08 0.66 17.19
CA ASN A 319 29.71 0.40 18.48
C ASN A 319 29.05 1.26 19.58
N ILE A 320 28.23 0.63 20.42
CA ILE A 320 27.49 1.31 21.49
C ILE A 320 28.37 1.86 22.61
N ASN A 321 29.63 1.44 22.69
CA ASN A 321 30.61 1.96 23.64
C ASN A 321 31.23 3.29 23.18
N SER A 322 30.94 3.72 21.94
CA SER A 322 31.39 5.03 21.45
C SER A 322 30.71 6.19 22.18
N GLN A 323 31.40 7.33 22.25
CA GLN A 323 30.88 8.56 22.85
C GLN A 323 30.63 9.61 21.78
N VAL A 324 29.40 10.13 21.74
CA VAL A 324 28.96 11.15 20.79
C VAL A 324 28.62 12.46 21.49
N ASN A 325 28.60 13.57 20.74
CA ASN A 325 28.18 14.85 21.31
C ASN A 325 26.69 14.82 21.62
N LEU A 326 26.31 15.44 22.74
CA LEU A 326 24.94 15.47 23.23
C LEU A 326 23.94 16.00 22.19
N PHE A 327 24.28 17.10 21.51
CA PHE A 327 23.40 17.66 20.48
C PHE A 327 23.20 16.67 19.33
N ASP A 328 24.27 16.06 18.82
CA ASP A 328 24.21 15.10 17.71
C ASP A 328 23.41 13.85 18.12
N PHE A 329 23.57 13.39 19.36
CA PHE A 329 22.80 12.29 19.93
C PHE A 329 21.29 12.60 20.01
N ILE A 330 20.91 13.81 20.44
CA ILE A 330 19.49 14.21 20.49
C ILE A 330 18.89 14.27 19.08
N ILE A 331 19.65 14.74 18.08
CA ILE A 331 19.19 14.73 16.69
C ILE A 331 18.97 13.30 16.18
N GLU A 332 19.90 12.39 16.49
CA GLU A 332 19.75 10.97 16.17
C GLU A 332 18.55 10.34 16.89
N LEU A 333 18.37 10.63 18.19
CA LEU A 333 17.23 10.17 18.97
C LEU A 333 15.90 10.68 18.39
N LEU A 334 15.81 11.95 18.01
CA LEU A 334 14.62 12.50 17.34
C LEU A 334 14.33 11.81 16.01
N PHE A 335 15.37 11.46 15.25
CA PHE A 335 15.23 10.68 14.02
C PHE A 335 14.71 9.27 14.31
N ASN A 336 15.26 8.60 15.34
CA ASN A 336 14.81 7.28 15.79
C ASN A 336 13.33 7.32 16.21
N ILE A 337 12.93 8.28 17.07
CA ILE A 337 11.53 8.45 17.53
C ILE A 337 10.60 8.69 16.34
N LYS A 338 11.03 9.50 15.36
CA LYS A 338 10.23 9.80 14.17
C LYS A 338 9.94 8.55 13.35
N ILE A 339 10.96 7.76 13.02
CA ILE A 339 10.76 6.55 12.24
C ILE A 339 9.94 5.54 13.04
N PHE A 340 10.20 5.43 14.35
CA PHE A 340 9.47 4.53 15.24
C PHE A 340 7.97 4.83 15.24
N LYS A 341 7.58 6.07 15.56
CA LYS A 341 6.16 6.47 15.59
C LYS A 341 5.47 6.38 14.23
N CYS A 342 6.18 6.68 13.13
CA CYS A 342 5.64 6.41 11.79
C CYS A 342 5.40 4.92 11.52
N SER A 343 6.22 4.04 12.09
CA SER A 343 6.05 2.59 11.96
C SER A 343 4.86 2.10 12.78
N CYS A 344 4.63 2.67 13.98
CA CYS A 344 3.46 2.40 14.82
C CYS A 344 2.15 2.87 14.16
N ASP A 345 2.09 4.10 13.65
CA ASP A 345 0.90 4.65 12.99
C ASP A 345 0.48 3.78 11.79
N ASN A 346 1.46 3.32 11.00
CA ASN A 346 1.21 2.41 9.89
C ASN A 346 0.65 1.06 10.38
N PHE A 347 1.18 0.52 11.49
CA PHE A 347 0.69 -0.72 12.08
C PHE A 347 -0.74 -0.59 12.62
N GLN A 348 -1.05 0.50 13.34
CA GLN A 348 -2.40 0.75 13.84
C GLN A 348 -3.42 1.01 12.72
N ALA A 349 -3.04 1.73 11.66
CA ALA A 349 -3.89 1.96 10.49
C ALA A 349 -4.21 0.66 9.74
N ILE A 350 -3.26 -0.29 9.67
CA ILE A 350 -3.49 -1.65 9.14
C ILE A 350 -4.49 -2.39 10.03
N ASN A 351 -4.32 -2.37 11.35
CA ASN A 351 -5.24 -3.04 12.28
C ASN A 351 -6.68 -2.48 12.23
N VAL A 352 -6.86 -1.17 12.08
CA VAL A 352 -8.18 -0.54 11.95
C VAL A 352 -8.82 -0.86 10.59
N LYS A 353 -8.06 -0.82 9.49
CA LYS A 353 -8.55 -1.27 8.18
C LYS A 353 -8.99 -2.73 8.23
N ASN A 354 -8.22 -3.59 8.89
CA ASN A 354 -8.56 -5.01 9.06
C ASN A 354 -9.82 -5.21 9.88
N LYS A 355 -10.04 -4.40 10.93
CA LYS A 355 -11.27 -4.42 11.74
C LYS A 355 -12.50 -3.95 10.97
N ILE A 356 -12.36 -2.92 10.11
CA ILE A 356 -13.45 -2.39 9.26
C ILE A 356 -13.78 -3.35 8.11
N ILE A 357 -12.77 -3.98 7.50
CA ILE A 357 -12.92 -5.01 6.46
C ILE A 357 -13.64 -6.23 7.04
N ASN A 358 -13.31 -6.64 8.26
CA ASN A 358 -13.99 -7.73 8.95
C ASN A 358 -15.45 -7.36 9.28
N ASN A 359 -15.72 -6.15 9.80
CA ASN A 359 -17.09 -5.74 10.13
C ASN A 359 -18.01 -5.56 8.90
N LYS A 360 -17.49 -5.14 7.75
CA LYS A 360 -18.29 -5.05 6.50
C LYS A 360 -18.64 -6.41 5.88
N LYS A 361 -17.94 -7.49 6.22
CA LYS A 361 -18.24 -8.86 5.75
C LYS A 361 -19.29 -9.58 6.62
N PHE A 362 -19.65 -9.07 7.80
CA PHE A 362 -20.59 -9.73 8.72
C PHE A 362 -22.08 -9.36 8.57
N GLU A 363 -22.44 -8.39 7.71
CA GLU A 363 -23.86 -8.02 7.51
C GLU A 363 -24.58 -8.77 6.37
N ASN A 364 -23.90 -9.62 5.60
CA ASN A 364 -24.53 -10.43 4.56
C ASN A 364 -24.15 -11.90 4.70
N ILE A 365 -24.71 -12.58 5.71
CA ILE A 365 -24.77 -14.05 5.73
C ILE A 365 -26.22 -14.45 5.49
N ASP A 366 -26.58 -14.56 4.21
CA ASP A 366 -27.75 -15.32 3.78
C ASP A 366 -27.31 -16.78 3.58
N SER A 367 -27.95 -17.68 4.32
CA SER A 367 -27.61 -19.11 4.41
C SER A 367 -28.00 -19.88 3.15
N SER A 368 -27.19 -19.75 2.08
CA SER A 368 -27.16 -20.70 0.96
C SER A 368 -25.76 -20.75 0.33
N ASN A 369 -24.81 -21.41 1.00
CA ASN A 369 -23.43 -21.58 0.53
C ASN A 369 -23.38 -22.33 -0.82
N LYS A 370 -23.37 -21.58 -1.92
CA LYS A 370 -22.77 -22.01 -3.19
C LYS A 370 -21.31 -21.55 -3.18
N THR A 371 -20.39 -22.51 -3.15
CA THR A 371 -18.95 -22.25 -3.23
C THR A 371 -18.63 -21.41 -4.47
N ASN A 372 -18.04 -20.23 -4.31
CA ASN A 372 -17.67 -19.37 -5.43
C ASN A 372 -16.37 -19.88 -6.06
N LEU A 373 -16.49 -20.79 -7.03
CA LEU A 373 -15.34 -21.44 -7.70
C LEU A 373 -14.35 -20.46 -8.35
N ASN A 374 -14.78 -19.22 -8.64
CA ASN A 374 -13.91 -18.20 -9.20
C ASN A 374 -12.83 -17.74 -8.21
N GLU A 375 -13.09 -17.80 -6.90
CA GLU A 375 -12.17 -17.34 -5.86
C GLU A 375 -11.08 -18.37 -5.53
N ILE A 376 -11.33 -19.66 -5.79
CA ILE A 376 -10.37 -20.74 -5.51
C ILE A 376 -9.16 -20.67 -6.46
N LYS A 377 -7.93 -20.61 -5.96
CA LYS A 377 -6.71 -20.62 -6.78
C LYS A 377 -5.93 -21.92 -6.58
N LEU A 378 -5.42 -22.50 -7.67
CA LEU A 378 -4.62 -23.72 -7.66
C LEU A 378 -3.17 -23.39 -8.02
N TYR A 379 -2.23 -23.99 -7.29
CA TYR A 379 -0.80 -23.85 -7.55
C TYR A 379 -0.14 -25.23 -7.42
N ALA A 380 0.67 -25.59 -8.39
CA ALA A 380 1.39 -26.86 -8.40
C ALA A 380 2.90 -26.61 -8.55
N GLY A 381 3.67 -27.07 -7.56
CA GLY A 381 5.12 -27.00 -7.53
C GLY A 381 5.80 -28.30 -7.97
N ASP A 382 7.10 -28.43 -7.71
CA ASP A 382 7.86 -29.62 -8.09
C ASP A 382 7.48 -30.83 -7.23
N LYS A 383 7.34 -30.63 -5.91
CA LYS A 383 7.12 -31.69 -4.92
C LYS A 383 5.97 -31.42 -3.93
N PHE A 384 5.23 -30.33 -4.14
CA PHE A 384 4.12 -29.89 -3.31
C PHE A 384 3.07 -29.14 -4.15
N GLY A 385 1.84 -29.07 -3.64
CA GLY A 385 0.76 -28.27 -4.20
C GLY A 385 0.20 -27.30 -3.16
N ALA A 386 -0.47 -26.26 -3.64
CA ALA A 386 -1.16 -25.30 -2.80
C ALA A 386 -2.52 -24.89 -3.37
N ILE A 387 -3.45 -24.57 -2.48
CA ILE A 387 -4.79 -24.06 -2.79
C ILE A 387 -5.04 -22.84 -1.91
N ILE A 388 -5.54 -21.75 -2.50
CA ILE A 388 -6.23 -20.69 -1.76
C ILE A 388 -7.72 -20.92 -1.96
N ASP A 389 -8.48 -21.05 -0.88
CA ASP A 389 -9.92 -21.29 -0.95
C ASP A 389 -10.76 -20.01 -1.04
N GLU A 390 -12.08 -20.14 -1.13
CA GLU A 390 -13.03 -19.01 -1.16
C GLU A 390 -13.00 -18.12 0.09
N ASN A 391 -12.38 -18.57 1.17
CA ASN A 391 -12.20 -17.80 2.40
C ASN A 391 -10.80 -17.16 2.46
N ASP A 392 -10.05 -17.15 1.37
CA ASP A 392 -8.67 -16.69 1.28
C ASP A 392 -7.70 -17.48 2.18
N GLU A 393 -8.02 -18.75 2.51
CA GLU A 393 -7.17 -19.61 3.33
C GLU A 393 -6.23 -20.45 2.47
N LEU A 394 -4.94 -20.48 2.85
CA LEU A 394 -3.90 -21.19 2.13
C LEU A 394 -3.71 -22.60 2.71
N PHE A 395 -3.92 -23.60 1.85
CA PHE A 395 -3.66 -25.00 2.13
C PHE A 395 -2.50 -25.48 1.29
N ILE A 396 -1.49 -26.10 1.90
CA ILE A 396 -0.29 -26.62 1.23
C ILE A 396 -0.06 -28.08 1.65
N TRP A 397 0.32 -28.93 0.70
CA TRP A 397 0.65 -30.35 0.94
C TRP A 397 1.81 -30.79 0.03
N GLY A 398 2.57 -31.82 0.44
CA GLY A 398 3.71 -32.34 -0.32
C GLY A 398 4.72 -33.10 0.54
N ASN A 399 5.84 -33.53 -0.04
CA ASN A 399 6.85 -34.34 0.65
C ASN A 399 7.65 -33.53 1.68
N THR A 400 7.63 -34.00 2.93
CA THR A 400 8.28 -33.40 4.12
C THR A 400 9.70 -33.91 4.39
N ASN A 401 10.16 -34.95 3.68
CA ASN A 401 11.40 -35.66 3.99
C ASN A 401 12.63 -35.11 3.25
N MET A 402 12.96 -33.83 3.45
CA MET A 402 14.32 -33.35 3.17
C MET A 402 15.08 -33.21 4.49
N SER A 403 16.01 -34.14 4.70
CA SER A 403 16.80 -34.32 5.91
C SER A 403 17.83 -33.22 6.19
N ASP A 404 17.58 -31.96 5.80
CA ASP A 404 18.44 -30.84 6.22
C ASP A 404 17.69 -29.55 6.55
N TYR A 405 16.47 -29.29 6.06
CA TYR A 405 15.69 -28.11 6.46
C TYR A 405 14.19 -28.37 6.29
N ASP A 406 13.42 -28.23 7.37
CA ASP A 406 11.96 -28.33 7.43
C ASP A 406 11.29 -27.31 6.48
N LEU A 407 11.15 -27.67 5.20
CA LEU A 407 10.53 -26.85 4.16
C LEU A 407 9.02 -26.72 4.35
N ILE A 408 8.36 -27.76 4.89
CA ILE A 408 6.91 -27.74 5.17
C ILE A 408 6.64 -27.54 6.66
N GLY A 409 7.59 -27.89 7.55
CA GLY A 409 7.46 -27.65 9.00
C GLY A 409 7.42 -26.16 9.38
N ASN A 410 8.00 -25.28 8.55
CA ASN A 410 7.98 -23.82 8.71
C ASN A 410 7.00 -23.09 7.77
N MET A 411 6.25 -23.81 6.92
CA MET A 411 5.19 -23.17 6.13
C MET A 411 3.96 -22.91 7.02
N PRO A 412 3.28 -21.77 6.85
CA PRO A 412 2.08 -21.44 7.62
C PRO A 412 0.98 -22.47 7.31
N ARG A 413 0.87 -23.51 8.13
CA ARG A 413 -0.24 -24.48 8.09
C ARG A 413 -1.36 -23.92 8.95
N ASN A 414 -2.44 -23.44 8.32
CA ASN A 414 -3.56 -22.83 9.05
C ASN A 414 -3.13 -21.70 10.00
N ASN A 415 -2.34 -20.74 9.52
CA ASN A 415 -2.26 -19.47 10.21
C ASN A 415 -3.56 -18.71 9.96
N ASN A 416 -4.06 -17.93 10.93
CA ASN A 416 -5.20 -17.01 10.77
C ASN A 416 -4.97 -15.91 9.70
N GLU A 417 -3.91 -16.01 8.89
CA GLU A 417 -3.55 -15.10 7.82
C GLU A 417 -4.32 -15.46 6.55
N LYS A 418 -4.83 -14.42 5.89
CA LYS A 418 -5.58 -14.53 4.63
C LYS A 418 -4.67 -14.18 3.45
N TRP A 419 -4.82 -14.86 2.32
CA TRP A 419 -3.86 -14.84 1.21
C TRP A 419 -4.46 -14.32 -0.09
N ILE A 420 -3.74 -13.41 -0.76
CA ILE A 420 -4.10 -12.89 -2.08
C ILE A 420 -3.55 -13.79 -3.18
N ASP A 421 -2.27 -14.14 -3.14
CA ASP A 421 -1.61 -14.91 -4.19
C ASP A 421 -0.38 -15.65 -3.65
N VAL A 422 0.02 -16.72 -4.32
CA VAL A 422 1.22 -17.49 -3.97
C VAL A 422 2.01 -17.76 -5.24
N ALA A 423 3.32 -17.50 -5.20
CA ALA A 423 4.27 -17.94 -6.20
C ALA A 423 5.11 -19.09 -5.67
N ILE A 424 5.18 -20.14 -6.46
CA ILE A 424 5.99 -21.31 -6.16
C ILE A 424 7.18 -21.30 -7.12
N GLY A 425 8.36 -20.92 -6.61
CA GLY A 425 9.61 -20.89 -7.35
C GLY A 425 10.39 -22.17 -7.15
N LYS A 426 10.81 -22.79 -8.25
CA LYS A 426 11.56 -24.05 -8.28
C LYS A 426 13.03 -23.77 -7.97
N CYS A 427 13.81 -24.62 -7.30
CA CYS A 427 15.26 -24.38 -7.17
C CYS A 427 16.10 -25.62 -7.50
N VAL A 428 17.17 -25.45 -8.28
CA VAL A 428 18.05 -26.55 -8.72
C VAL A 428 18.97 -27.05 -7.59
N SER A 429 19.19 -26.25 -6.54
CA SER A 429 19.98 -26.65 -5.36
C SER A 429 19.06 -26.91 -4.15
N SER A 430 18.54 -28.13 -4.15
CA SER A 430 17.85 -28.84 -3.07
C SER A 430 16.65 -28.19 -2.37
N ASN A 431 16.34 -26.91 -2.49
CA ASN A 431 15.20 -26.31 -1.77
C ASN A 431 14.40 -25.35 -2.65
N ASP A 432 13.14 -25.70 -2.95
CA ASP A 432 12.18 -24.81 -3.58
C ASP A 432 11.98 -23.53 -2.76
N CYS A 433 11.80 -22.41 -3.44
CA CYS A 433 11.63 -21.09 -2.84
C CYS A 433 10.24 -20.59 -3.17
N CYS A 434 9.36 -20.59 -2.17
CA CYS A 434 8.01 -20.05 -2.28
C CYS A 434 7.99 -18.60 -1.80
N CYS A 435 7.11 -17.81 -2.38
CA CYS A 435 6.64 -16.60 -1.73
C CYS A 435 5.13 -16.48 -1.85
N GLY A 436 4.49 -15.81 -0.90
CA GLY A 436 3.06 -15.54 -0.99
C GLY A 436 2.75 -14.15 -0.48
N VAL A 437 1.68 -13.57 -1.00
CA VAL A 437 1.19 -12.25 -0.64
C VAL A 437 -0.07 -12.43 0.19
N THR A 438 -0.05 -11.88 1.40
CA THR A 438 -1.22 -11.86 2.30
C THR A 438 -2.18 -10.72 1.93
N ILE A 439 -3.42 -10.77 2.41
CA ILE A 439 -4.39 -9.65 2.27
C ILE A 439 -3.85 -8.37 2.91
N ASP A 440 -3.05 -8.50 3.97
CA ASP A 440 -2.32 -7.41 4.62
C ASP A 440 -1.12 -6.91 3.79
N ASN A 441 -1.01 -7.37 2.53
CA ASN A 441 -0.02 -6.96 1.57
C ASN A 441 1.44 -7.25 2.01
N LYS A 442 1.60 -8.23 2.91
CA LYS A 442 2.91 -8.79 3.29
C LYS A 442 3.29 -9.87 2.28
N ILE A 443 4.48 -9.76 1.71
CA ILE A 443 5.09 -10.82 0.88
C ILE A 443 5.97 -11.68 1.77
N ILE A 444 5.54 -12.89 2.04
CA ILE A 444 6.26 -13.80 2.92
C ILE A 444 7.00 -14.85 2.09
N PHE A 445 8.28 -15.05 2.38
CA PHE A 445 9.17 -15.96 1.66
C PHE A 445 9.50 -17.19 2.50
N TRP A 446 9.49 -18.36 1.86
CA TRP A 446 9.70 -19.64 2.52
C TRP A 446 10.51 -20.58 1.61
N PRO A 447 11.64 -21.16 2.08
CA PRO A 447 12.27 -20.97 3.39
C PRO A 447 12.99 -19.62 3.50
N ASN A 448 13.06 -19.07 4.71
CA ASN A 448 13.64 -17.75 4.97
C ASN A 448 15.18 -17.78 4.79
N ARG A 449 15.68 -17.47 3.58
CA ARG A 449 17.13 -17.33 3.33
C ARG A 449 17.58 -15.87 3.51
N LEU A 450 18.63 -15.73 4.32
CA LEU A 450 19.40 -14.49 4.58
C LEU A 450 19.83 -13.84 3.25
N GLY A 451 19.08 -12.83 2.80
CA GLY A 451 19.34 -12.10 1.56
C GLY A 451 18.08 -11.45 0.97
N ILE A 452 16.91 -12.07 1.13
CA ILE A 452 15.62 -11.58 0.59
C ILE A 452 14.89 -10.66 1.56
N THR A 453 15.01 -10.88 2.88
CA THR A 453 14.43 -10.03 3.93
C THR A 453 14.75 -8.55 3.74
N LYS A 454 16.00 -8.22 3.36
CA LYS A 454 16.46 -6.84 3.13
C LYS A 454 15.82 -6.11 1.93
N TRP A 455 15.29 -6.82 0.92
CA TRP A 455 14.56 -6.18 -0.19
C TRP A 455 13.05 -6.13 0.09
N HIS A 456 12.52 -7.14 0.78
CA HIS A 456 11.13 -7.20 1.22
C HIS A 456 10.74 -5.98 2.09
N GLU A 457 11.59 -5.58 3.03
CA GLU A 457 11.32 -4.49 3.97
C GLU A 457 11.40 -3.09 3.33
N LYS A 458 12.23 -2.91 2.29
CA LYS A 458 12.56 -1.58 1.76
C LYS A 458 11.62 -1.07 0.65
N TYR A 459 10.98 -1.94 -0.13
CA TYR A 459 10.27 -1.51 -1.34
C TYR A 459 8.82 -1.99 -1.48
N LEU A 460 8.40 -3.09 -0.84
CA LEU A 460 7.10 -3.72 -1.14
C LEU A 460 6.00 -3.46 -0.12
N LYS A 461 6.32 -3.08 1.13
CA LYS A 461 5.31 -2.77 2.18
C LYS A 461 4.34 -1.64 1.78
N LEU A 462 4.68 -0.84 0.77
CA LEU A 462 3.90 0.33 0.31
C LEU A 462 3.05 0.08 -0.96
N MET A 463 3.07 -1.13 -1.53
CA MET A 463 2.55 -1.39 -2.89
C MET A 463 1.41 -2.40 -2.84
N ASP A 464 0.18 -2.08 -3.24
CA ASP A 464 -0.97 -3.01 -3.26
C ASP A 464 -0.73 -4.18 -4.26
N ILE A 465 0.08 -5.17 -3.89
CA ILE A 465 0.47 -6.30 -4.74
C ILE A 465 -0.71 -7.27 -4.89
N VAL A 466 -0.98 -7.67 -6.13
CA VAL A 466 -2.05 -8.62 -6.49
C VAL A 466 -1.54 -9.94 -7.04
N GLN A 467 -0.32 -9.95 -7.56
CA GLN A 467 0.28 -11.15 -8.11
C GLN A 467 1.79 -11.15 -7.90
N VAL A 468 2.34 -12.32 -7.61
CA VAL A 468 3.79 -12.56 -7.56
C VAL A 468 4.16 -13.74 -8.45
N SER A 469 5.40 -13.75 -8.92
CA SER A 469 6.00 -14.92 -9.54
C SER A 469 7.50 -14.95 -9.27
N THR A 470 8.02 -16.16 -9.05
CA THR A 470 9.44 -16.42 -8.85
C THR A 470 9.81 -17.66 -9.65
N GLY A 471 11.04 -17.70 -10.15
CA GLY A 471 11.49 -18.75 -11.06
C GLY A 471 12.72 -19.50 -10.57
N GLN A 472 13.19 -20.43 -11.39
CA GLN A 472 14.27 -21.35 -11.07
C GLN A 472 15.69 -20.82 -11.27
N GLY A 473 16.46 -20.73 -10.19
CA GLY A 473 17.88 -20.38 -10.24
C GLY A 473 18.28 -19.40 -9.14
N PRO A 474 19.25 -18.49 -9.38
CA PRO A 474 19.53 -17.41 -8.44
C PRO A 474 18.26 -16.58 -8.23
N PHE A 475 17.98 -16.23 -6.97
CA PHE A 475 16.71 -15.66 -6.53
C PHE A 475 16.26 -14.48 -7.41
N ASN A 476 15.12 -14.68 -8.09
CA ASN A 476 14.45 -13.66 -8.87
C ASN A 476 12.97 -13.57 -8.46
N LEU A 477 12.42 -12.36 -8.49
CA LEU A 477 11.03 -12.10 -8.17
C LEU A 477 10.48 -11.08 -9.15
N ILE A 478 9.25 -11.29 -9.58
CA ILE A 478 8.44 -10.27 -10.23
C ILE A 478 7.11 -10.15 -9.48
N ALA A 479 6.66 -8.92 -9.28
CA ALA A 479 5.43 -8.58 -8.59
C ALA A 479 4.60 -7.60 -9.43
N LEU A 480 3.28 -7.70 -9.31
CA LEU A 480 2.30 -6.86 -9.98
C LEU A 480 1.41 -6.20 -8.93
N ASP A 481 1.18 -4.89 -9.04
CA ASP A 481 0.23 -4.19 -8.19
C ASP A 481 -1.17 -4.03 -8.82
N LYS A 482 -2.14 -3.57 -8.02
CA LYS A 482 -3.51 -3.28 -8.48
C LYS A 482 -3.59 -2.24 -9.60
N SER A 483 -2.60 -1.34 -9.70
CA SER A 483 -2.56 -0.31 -10.74
C SER A 483 -2.12 -0.87 -12.10
N GLY A 484 -1.49 -2.04 -12.10
CA GLY A 484 -0.88 -2.68 -13.26
C GLY A 484 0.59 -2.32 -13.44
N GLN A 485 1.25 -1.80 -12.40
CA GLN A 485 2.68 -1.54 -12.34
C GLN A 485 3.42 -2.83 -11.96
N VAL A 486 4.56 -3.04 -12.63
CA VAL A 486 5.42 -4.21 -12.44
C VAL A 486 6.65 -3.82 -11.64
N TYR A 487 7.09 -4.73 -10.77
CA TYR A 487 8.31 -4.63 -9.97
C TYR A 487 9.11 -5.91 -10.13
N CYS A 488 10.44 -5.84 -10.24
CA CYS A 488 11.28 -7.03 -10.31
C CYS A 488 12.54 -6.92 -9.45
N TYR A 489 13.03 -8.07 -9.00
CA TYR A 489 14.24 -8.22 -8.20
C TYR A 489 15.05 -9.41 -8.71
N SER A 490 16.39 -9.30 -8.61
CA SER A 490 17.33 -10.36 -8.95
C SER A 490 18.56 -10.28 -8.06
N SER A 491 18.94 -11.39 -7.44
CA SER A 491 20.13 -11.50 -6.60
C SER A 491 21.44 -11.37 -7.41
N CYS A 492 21.43 -11.74 -8.69
CA CYS A 492 22.63 -11.69 -9.55
C CYS A 492 23.12 -10.28 -9.87
N ASP A 493 22.22 -9.28 -9.84
CA ASP A 493 22.55 -7.89 -10.17
C ASP A 493 22.62 -7.00 -8.92
N GLY A 494 22.71 -7.59 -7.72
CA GLY A 494 22.67 -6.86 -6.45
C GLY A 494 21.34 -6.13 -6.22
N GLY A 495 20.22 -6.70 -6.71
CA GLY A 495 18.88 -6.15 -6.55
C GLY A 495 18.48 -5.06 -7.56
N LYS A 496 19.18 -4.93 -8.68
CA LYS A 496 18.98 -3.86 -9.68
C LYS A 496 18.33 -4.32 -10.99
N SER A 497 17.54 -5.38 -10.99
CA SER A 497 16.80 -5.77 -12.20
C SER A 497 15.82 -4.66 -12.58
N LEU A 498 15.95 -4.11 -13.79
CA LEU A 498 15.16 -2.96 -14.25
C LEU A 498 13.98 -3.44 -15.09
N VAL A 499 12.79 -2.95 -14.73
CA VAL A 499 11.58 -3.10 -15.53
C VAL A 499 11.73 -2.23 -16.79
N PRO A 500 11.49 -2.77 -18.00
CA PRO A 500 11.51 -1.98 -19.23
C PRO A 500 10.55 -0.79 -19.17
N TYR A 501 10.97 0.35 -19.71
CA TYR A 501 10.10 1.52 -19.83
C TYR A 501 8.93 1.24 -20.79
N ASN A 502 7.75 1.79 -20.50
CA ASN A 502 6.57 1.77 -21.36
C ASN A 502 5.94 0.39 -21.64
N LEU A 503 5.93 -0.53 -20.67
CA LEU A 503 5.19 -1.80 -20.77
C LEU A 503 3.67 -1.61 -20.96
N GLY A 504 3.12 -0.48 -20.52
CA GLY A 504 1.67 -0.30 -20.39
C GLY A 504 1.13 -1.03 -19.17
N LYS A 505 -0.21 -1.05 -19.00
CA LYS A 505 -0.84 -1.67 -17.83
C LYS A 505 -0.73 -3.20 -17.87
N ALA A 506 0.02 -3.76 -16.95
CA ALA A 506 0.21 -5.20 -16.81
C ALA A 506 -0.99 -5.87 -16.12
N VAL A 507 -1.30 -7.10 -16.53
CA VAL A 507 -2.38 -7.93 -15.98
C VAL A 507 -1.91 -9.30 -15.51
N LYS A 508 -0.73 -9.75 -15.97
CA LYS A 508 -0.10 -10.99 -15.48
C LYS A 508 1.42 -10.87 -15.50
N VAL A 509 2.08 -11.31 -14.44
CA VAL A 509 3.54 -11.38 -14.34
C VAL A 509 3.99 -12.81 -14.06
N LEU A 510 5.07 -13.24 -14.72
CA LEU A 510 5.63 -14.58 -14.57
C LEU A 510 7.16 -14.57 -14.65
N SER A 511 7.82 -15.52 -13.99
CA SER A 511 9.24 -15.82 -14.18
C SER A 511 9.46 -17.32 -14.37
N ASP A 512 10.35 -17.69 -15.27
CA ASP A 512 10.77 -19.08 -15.49
C ASP A 512 12.16 -19.39 -14.88
N GLY A 513 12.74 -18.43 -14.17
CA GLY A 513 14.08 -18.52 -13.57
C GLY A 513 15.19 -17.89 -14.40
N SER A 514 14.95 -17.68 -15.69
CA SER A 514 15.89 -17.09 -16.64
C SER A 514 15.44 -15.75 -17.18
N ASP A 515 14.15 -15.63 -17.47
CA ASP A 515 13.49 -14.49 -18.06
C ASP A 515 12.27 -14.09 -17.19
N PHE A 516 11.95 -12.81 -17.25
CA PHE A 516 10.72 -12.22 -16.75
C PHE A 516 9.76 -12.04 -17.90
N TYR A 517 8.48 -12.28 -17.64
CA TYR A 517 7.40 -12.19 -18.63
C TYR A 517 6.26 -11.35 -18.07
N VAL A 518 5.73 -10.47 -18.92
CA VAL A 518 4.59 -9.61 -18.59
C VAL A 518 3.56 -9.68 -19.71
N LEU A 519 2.31 -9.95 -19.35
CA LEU A 519 1.15 -9.79 -20.21
C LEU A 519 0.46 -8.47 -19.86
N CYS A 520 0.19 -7.65 -20.87
CA CYS A 520 -0.48 -6.36 -20.73
C CYS A 520 -1.96 -6.45 -21.13
N GLU A 521 -2.78 -5.53 -20.62
CA GLU A 521 -4.23 -5.49 -20.87
C GLU A 521 -4.59 -5.41 -22.36
N ASN A 522 -3.71 -4.78 -23.16
CA ASN A 522 -3.85 -4.69 -24.62
C ASN A 522 -3.53 -6.02 -25.35
N GLY A 523 -3.20 -7.09 -24.64
CA GLY A 523 -2.86 -8.41 -25.20
C GLY A 523 -1.44 -8.51 -25.77
N ARG A 524 -0.55 -7.57 -25.46
CA ARG A 524 0.89 -7.66 -25.77
C ARG A 524 1.63 -8.40 -24.66
N VAL A 525 2.67 -9.13 -25.05
CA VAL A 525 3.57 -9.82 -24.12
C VAL A 525 4.98 -9.24 -24.27
N TYR A 526 5.63 -8.99 -23.14
CA TYR A 526 7.00 -8.53 -23.07
C TYR A 526 7.83 -9.51 -22.25
N ASN A 527 9.08 -9.70 -22.64
CA ASN A 527 10.02 -10.47 -21.83
C ASN A 527 11.43 -9.86 -21.84
N TRP A 528 12.14 -10.07 -20.74
CA TRP A 528 13.53 -9.65 -20.58
C TRP A 528 14.26 -10.58 -19.62
N LYS A 529 15.59 -10.57 -19.67
CA LYS A 529 16.43 -11.39 -18.79
C LYS A 529 16.37 -10.89 -17.35
N PHE A 530 16.50 -11.82 -16.38
CA PHE A 530 16.57 -11.43 -14.97
C PHE A 530 17.79 -10.56 -14.62
N TYR A 531 18.82 -10.56 -15.48
CA TYR A 531 20.05 -9.78 -15.35
C TYR A 531 20.29 -8.83 -16.53
N LYS A 532 20.99 -7.73 -16.27
CA LYS A 532 21.23 -6.67 -17.26
C LYS A 532 22.11 -7.14 -18.42
N GLY A 533 21.69 -6.82 -19.64
CA GLY A 533 22.46 -7.09 -20.87
C GLY A 533 22.36 -8.52 -21.40
N GLY A 534 21.61 -9.39 -20.72
CA GLY A 534 21.27 -10.71 -21.25
C GLY A 534 20.36 -10.60 -22.48
N LYS A 535 20.54 -11.50 -23.44
CA LYS A 535 19.62 -11.66 -24.58
C LYS A 535 18.56 -12.69 -24.24
N VAL A 536 17.28 -12.35 -24.42
CA VAL A 536 16.18 -13.29 -24.26
C VAL A 536 16.32 -14.45 -25.22
N LYS A 537 15.89 -15.64 -24.77
CA LYS A 537 16.02 -16.86 -25.57
C LYS A 537 14.95 -16.93 -26.67
N PHE A 538 13.75 -16.46 -26.35
CA PHE A 538 12.62 -16.35 -27.26
C PHE A 538 12.08 -14.94 -27.20
N ASP A 539 12.03 -14.25 -28.34
CA ASP A 539 11.43 -12.92 -28.41
C ASP A 539 9.92 -13.04 -28.60
N VAL A 540 9.16 -12.68 -27.57
CA VAL A 540 7.68 -12.71 -27.60
C VAL A 540 7.07 -11.33 -27.87
N SER A 541 7.89 -10.31 -28.14
CA SER A 541 7.42 -8.92 -28.35
C SER A 541 6.52 -8.74 -29.57
N HIS A 542 6.51 -9.70 -30.47
CA HIS A 542 5.67 -9.74 -31.67
C HIS A 542 4.27 -10.28 -31.39
N TRP A 543 4.04 -10.93 -30.25
CA TRP A 543 2.74 -11.49 -29.90
C TRP A 543 1.71 -10.38 -29.62
N ARG A 544 0.50 -10.61 -30.14
CA ARG A 544 -0.65 -9.70 -30.06
C ARG A 544 -1.88 -10.53 -29.74
N ASP A 545 -2.90 -9.88 -29.17
CA ASP A 545 -4.18 -10.50 -28.81
C ASP A 545 -4.05 -11.72 -27.89
N ILE A 546 -3.01 -11.76 -27.06
CA ILE A 546 -2.83 -12.79 -26.05
C ILE A 546 -3.80 -12.56 -24.89
N LYS A 547 -4.48 -13.63 -24.48
CA LYS A 547 -5.41 -13.69 -23.34
C LYS A 547 -4.70 -14.17 -22.07
N ASP A 548 -3.83 -15.18 -22.20
CA ASP A 548 -3.13 -15.75 -21.06
C ASP A 548 -1.75 -16.32 -21.45
N ILE A 549 -0.85 -16.41 -20.48
CA ILE A 549 0.50 -16.99 -20.63
C ILE A 549 0.83 -17.91 -19.45
N ALA A 550 1.64 -18.95 -19.67
CA ALA A 550 2.28 -19.75 -18.63
C ALA A 550 3.71 -20.08 -19.05
N VAL A 551 4.63 -20.17 -18.08
CA VAL A 551 6.08 -20.31 -18.34
C VAL A 551 6.69 -21.33 -17.41
N ASP A 552 7.73 -22.02 -17.88
CA ASP A 552 8.55 -22.92 -17.07
C ASP A 552 9.85 -23.31 -17.79
N ARG A 553 10.97 -23.41 -17.05
CA ARG A 553 12.33 -23.74 -17.54
C ARG A 553 12.67 -23.29 -18.98
N GLY A 554 12.51 -22.00 -19.28
CA GLY A 554 12.84 -21.50 -20.61
C GLY A 554 11.86 -21.93 -21.70
N SER A 555 10.64 -22.33 -21.34
CA SER A 555 9.52 -22.58 -22.23
C SER A 555 8.40 -21.61 -21.91
N ILE A 556 7.59 -21.26 -22.91
CA ILE A 556 6.40 -20.43 -22.76
C ILE A 556 5.25 -21.01 -23.59
N ILE A 557 4.07 -21.07 -22.98
CA ILE A 557 2.80 -21.34 -23.64
C ILE A 557 1.93 -20.08 -23.55
N ALA A 558 1.24 -19.75 -24.62
CA ALA A 558 0.30 -18.62 -24.68
C ALA A 558 -1.02 -19.03 -25.30
N LEU A 559 -2.08 -18.39 -24.83
CA LEU A 559 -3.44 -18.53 -25.29
C LEU A 559 -3.89 -17.20 -25.87
N ASP A 560 -4.32 -17.18 -27.13
CA ASP A 560 -4.91 -15.97 -27.71
C ASP A 560 -6.38 -15.78 -27.33
N LYS A 561 -6.92 -14.59 -27.61
CA LYS A 561 -8.34 -14.27 -27.40
C LYS A 561 -9.31 -15.11 -28.23
N ARG A 562 -8.83 -15.82 -29.25
CA ARG A 562 -9.62 -16.71 -30.12
C ARG A 562 -9.63 -18.16 -29.64
N GLY A 563 -8.81 -18.51 -28.65
CA GLY A 563 -8.70 -19.86 -28.10
C GLY A 563 -7.62 -20.73 -28.76
N ASN A 564 -6.67 -20.13 -29.49
CA ASN A 564 -5.52 -20.81 -30.06
C ASN A 564 -4.35 -20.83 -29.08
N VAL A 565 -3.58 -21.92 -29.12
CA VAL A 565 -2.42 -22.14 -28.25
C VAL A 565 -1.13 -21.99 -29.06
N PHE A 566 -0.16 -21.27 -28.50
CA PHE A 566 1.18 -21.09 -29.05
C PHE A 566 2.20 -21.56 -28.02
N VAL A 567 3.23 -22.30 -28.46
CA VAL A 567 4.29 -22.80 -27.58
C VAL A 567 5.65 -22.47 -28.17
N PHE A 568 6.54 -21.94 -27.34
CA PHE A 568 7.98 -21.92 -27.59
C PHE A 568 8.68 -22.73 -26.51
N SER A 569 9.44 -23.75 -26.94
CA SER A 569 10.24 -24.59 -26.06
C SER A 569 11.44 -25.16 -26.81
N ASN A 570 12.53 -25.42 -26.09
CA ASN A 570 13.63 -26.24 -26.62
C ASN A 570 13.28 -27.73 -26.65
N ASN A 571 12.26 -28.15 -25.91
CA ASN A 571 11.80 -29.52 -25.92
C ASN A 571 10.81 -29.71 -27.07
N ARG A 572 11.23 -30.50 -28.08
CA ARG A 572 10.40 -30.79 -29.26
C ARG A 572 9.05 -31.41 -28.93
N GLN A 573 8.96 -32.19 -27.84
CA GLN A 573 7.72 -32.88 -27.48
C GLN A 573 6.69 -31.91 -26.87
N ILE A 574 7.14 -30.86 -26.18
CA ILE A 574 6.26 -29.78 -25.69
C ILE A 574 5.89 -28.84 -26.84
N TYR A 575 6.85 -28.53 -27.70
CA TYR A 575 6.64 -27.67 -28.88
C TYR A 575 5.60 -28.23 -29.87
N ASN A 576 5.47 -29.55 -29.96
CA ASN A 576 4.52 -30.21 -30.86
C ASN A 576 3.10 -30.19 -30.30
N ILE A 577 2.39 -29.08 -30.53
CA ILE A 577 1.00 -28.90 -30.13
C ILE A 577 0.09 -29.93 -30.83
N PRO A 578 -0.78 -30.65 -30.09
CA PRO A 578 -1.77 -31.54 -30.69
C PRO A 578 -2.71 -30.81 -31.66
N LYS A 579 -2.98 -31.40 -32.83
CA LYS A 579 -3.75 -30.76 -33.91
C LYS A 579 -5.23 -30.52 -33.60
N ASP A 580 -5.77 -31.22 -32.60
CA ASP A 580 -7.19 -31.24 -32.28
C ASP A 580 -7.59 -30.29 -31.15
N LEU A 581 -6.67 -29.47 -30.65
CA LEU A 581 -6.99 -28.47 -29.64
C LEU A 581 -7.83 -27.34 -30.23
N LYS A 582 -9.04 -27.17 -29.68
CA LYS A 582 -9.98 -26.10 -30.06
C LYS A 582 -10.64 -25.53 -28.82
N ASP A 583 -11.06 -24.27 -28.90
CA ASP A 583 -11.83 -23.62 -27.85
C ASP A 583 -11.15 -23.68 -26.47
N ILE A 584 -9.83 -23.47 -26.44
CA ILE A 584 -9.07 -23.48 -25.19
C ILE A 584 -9.40 -22.24 -24.36
N ILE A 585 -9.61 -22.42 -23.06
CA ILE A 585 -9.99 -21.36 -22.11
C ILE A 585 -8.96 -21.09 -21.03
N ALA A 586 -8.12 -22.07 -20.68
CA ALA A 586 -7.04 -21.94 -19.71
C ALA A 586 -5.83 -22.80 -20.12
N ILE A 587 -4.66 -22.38 -19.69
CA ILE A 587 -3.37 -23.02 -19.96
C ILE A 587 -2.54 -23.08 -18.68
N SER A 588 -1.72 -24.11 -18.53
CA SER A 588 -0.65 -24.19 -17.53
C SER A 588 0.48 -25.07 -18.07
N MET A 589 1.63 -25.08 -17.41
CA MET A 589 2.81 -25.77 -17.90
C MET A 589 3.69 -26.24 -16.74
N GLY A 590 4.18 -27.46 -16.84
CA GLY A 590 5.24 -28.01 -16.00
C GLY A 590 6.54 -28.17 -16.80
N GLU A 591 7.56 -28.75 -16.17
CA GLU A 591 8.94 -28.69 -16.68
C GLU A 591 9.09 -29.31 -18.06
N TYR A 592 8.28 -30.33 -18.31
CA TYR A 592 8.38 -31.17 -19.48
C TYR A 592 7.04 -31.40 -20.17
N HIS A 593 5.98 -30.71 -19.76
CA HIS A 593 4.65 -30.94 -20.27
C HIS A 593 3.79 -29.68 -20.21
N ALA A 594 2.80 -29.60 -21.08
CA ALA A 594 1.79 -28.56 -21.09
C ALA A 594 0.41 -29.16 -20.82
N ILE A 595 -0.44 -28.40 -20.15
CA ILE A 595 -1.82 -28.75 -19.85
C ILE A 595 -2.74 -27.61 -20.32
N VAL A 596 -3.85 -27.97 -20.94
CA VAL A 596 -4.86 -27.00 -21.39
C VAL A 596 -6.26 -27.49 -21.05
N LEU A 597 -7.16 -26.52 -20.88
CA LEU A 597 -8.57 -26.75 -20.58
C LEU A 597 -9.41 -26.21 -21.74
N ASP A 598 -10.30 -27.01 -22.29
CA ASP A 598 -11.26 -26.59 -23.31
C ASP A 598 -12.57 -26.05 -22.71
N LYS A 599 -13.38 -25.33 -23.52
CA LYS A 599 -14.71 -24.83 -23.12
C LYS A 599 -15.69 -25.92 -22.67
N ARG A 600 -15.43 -27.18 -23.01
CA ARG A 600 -16.28 -28.32 -22.64
C ARG A 600 -15.87 -28.93 -21.30
N GLY A 601 -14.84 -28.40 -20.65
CA GLY A 601 -14.34 -28.88 -19.37
C GLY A 601 -13.46 -30.12 -19.47
N ASN A 602 -12.88 -30.41 -20.65
CA ASN A 602 -11.89 -31.48 -20.80
C ASN A 602 -10.47 -30.94 -20.68
N VAL A 603 -9.63 -31.75 -20.05
CA VAL A 603 -8.21 -31.48 -19.86
C VAL A 603 -7.42 -32.24 -20.92
N HIS A 604 -6.49 -31.54 -21.58
CA HIS A 604 -5.57 -32.13 -22.54
C HIS A 604 -4.14 -31.90 -22.07
N VAL A 605 -3.31 -32.94 -22.07
CA VAL A 605 -1.91 -32.89 -21.63
C VAL A 605 -1.02 -33.47 -22.73
N TRP A 606 0.11 -32.83 -22.98
CA TRP A 606 1.17 -33.36 -23.85
C TRP A 606 2.54 -32.92 -23.35
N GLY A 607 3.60 -33.64 -23.74
CA GLY A 607 4.93 -33.34 -23.26
C GLY A 607 5.89 -34.49 -23.46
N SER A 608 7.01 -34.44 -22.72
CA SER A 608 8.07 -35.42 -22.79
C SER A 608 7.69 -36.74 -22.13
N ASP A 609 7.73 -37.82 -22.91
CA ASP A 609 7.57 -39.19 -22.45
C ASP A 609 8.91 -39.90 -22.18
N ASN A 610 10.04 -39.20 -22.36
CA ASN A 610 11.39 -39.75 -22.27
C ASN A 610 11.87 -40.03 -20.83
N VAL A 611 11.10 -39.60 -19.82
CA VAL A 611 11.41 -39.82 -18.40
C VAL A 611 10.26 -40.60 -17.81
N ASP A 612 10.53 -41.80 -17.28
CA ASP A 612 9.49 -42.71 -16.80
C ASP A 612 8.62 -42.10 -15.69
N ILE A 613 9.21 -41.28 -14.81
CA ILE A 613 8.50 -40.59 -13.73
C ILE A 613 7.48 -39.57 -14.25
N LEU A 614 7.68 -39.04 -15.47
CA LEU A 614 6.83 -38.03 -16.10
C LEU A 614 5.74 -38.63 -17.00
N LYS A 615 5.75 -39.94 -17.25
CA LYS A 615 4.66 -40.59 -18.01
C LYS A 615 3.33 -40.52 -17.28
N GLN A 616 3.36 -40.53 -15.94
CA GLN A 616 2.16 -40.50 -15.11
C GLN A 616 1.42 -39.15 -15.23
N VAL A 617 2.14 -38.04 -15.34
CA VAL A 617 1.51 -36.71 -15.49
C VAL A 617 0.82 -36.53 -16.85
N LEU A 618 1.25 -37.25 -17.89
CA LEU A 618 0.66 -37.21 -19.23
C LEU A 618 -0.67 -37.96 -19.34
N ILE A 619 -1.00 -38.84 -18.38
CA ILE A 619 -2.19 -39.69 -18.41
C ILE A 619 -3.28 -39.02 -17.58
N VAL A 620 -4.21 -38.33 -18.25
CA VAL A 620 -5.39 -37.74 -17.60
C VAL A 620 -6.35 -38.85 -17.12
N PRO A 621 -6.66 -38.93 -15.82
CA PRO A 621 -7.61 -39.91 -15.29
C PRO A 621 -9.02 -39.74 -15.89
N LYS A 622 -9.77 -40.85 -16.02
CA LYS A 622 -11.06 -40.86 -16.72
C LYS A 622 -12.17 -40.06 -16.02
N ASP A 623 -12.00 -39.84 -14.72
CA ASP A 623 -12.88 -39.11 -13.82
C ASP A 623 -12.60 -37.60 -13.80
N VAL A 624 -11.49 -37.13 -14.39
CA VAL A 624 -11.19 -35.70 -14.58
C VAL A 624 -12.06 -35.15 -15.72
N LYS A 625 -13.26 -34.67 -15.37
CA LYS A 625 -14.25 -34.09 -16.28
C LYS A 625 -14.96 -32.90 -15.64
N ASN A 626 -15.58 -32.07 -16.47
CA ASN A 626 -16.27 -30.84 -16.02
C ASN A 626 -15.33 -29.92 -15.24
N ILE A 627 -14.11 -29.75 -15.76
CA ILE A 627 -13.06 -28.97 -15.11
C ILE A 627 -13.26 -27.48 -15.39
N VAL A 628 -13.00 -26.67 -14.36
CA VAL A 628 -13.07 -25.20 -14.39
C VAL A 628 -11.71 -24.54 -14.21
N LYS A 629 -10.74 -25.18 -13.53
CA LYS A 629 -9.37 -24.67 -13.36
C LYS A 629 -8.35 -25.80 -13.43
N ILE A 630 -7.13 -25.47 -13.86
CA ILE A 630 -6.00 -26.40 -13.99
C ILE A 630 -4.73 -25.77 -13.42
N ALA A 631 -3.82 -26.60 -12.90
CA ALA A 631 -2.46 -26.21 -12.55
C ALA A 631 -1.50 -27.38 -12.80
N ALA A 632 -0.29 -27.09 -13.28
CA ALA A 632 0.76 -28.06 -13.53
C ALA A 632 2.04 -27.69 -12.78
N GLY A 633 2.58 -28.68 -12.07
CA GLY A 633 3.91 -28.68 -11.46
C GLY A 633 4.86 -29.57 -12.27
N SER A 634 6.07 -29.85 -11.77
CA SER A 634 7.00 -30.72 -12.52
C SER A 634 6.57 -32.18 -12.53
N GLU A 635 5.99 -32.65 -11.43
CA GLU A 635 5.56 -34.05 -11.26
C GLU A 635 4.12 -34.20 -10.74
N ILE A 636 3.41 -33.07 -10.57
CA ILE A 636 2.06 -33.02 -10.01
C ILE A 636 1.14 -32.26 -10.97
N MET A 637 -0.04 -32.82 -11.21
CA MET A 637 -1.11 -32.18 -11.96
C MET A 637 -2.32 -31.98 -11.08
N MET A 638 -3.03 -30.88 -11.30
CA MET A 638 -4.23 -30.53 -10.55
C MET A 638 -5.34 -30.01 -11.46
N ALA A 639 -6.57 -30.38 -11.17
CA ALA A 639 -7.76 -29.88 -11.84
C ALA A 639 -8.92 -29.67 -10.84
N LEU A 640 -9.56 -28.50 -10.86
CA LEU A 640 -10.77 -28.21 -10.08
C LEU A 640 -12.00 -28.44 -10.95
N ASP A 641 -12.96 -29.22 -10.46
CA ASP A 641 -14.23 -29.44 -11.16
C ASP A 641 -15.34 -28.44 -10.76
N VAL A 642 -16.43 -28.43 -11.52
CA VAL A 642 -17.63 -27.61 -11.27
C VAL A 642 -18.31 -27.89 -9.93
N SER A 643 -17.97 -28.98 -9.24
CA SER A 643 -18.51 -29.31 -7.92
C SER A 643 -17.65 -28.79 -6.77
N GLY A 644 -16.50 -28.16 -7.08
CA GLY A 644 -15.56 -27.65 -6.08
C GLY A 644 -14.53 -28.68 -5.62
N LYS A 645 -14.42 -29.81 -6.32
CA LYS A 645 -13.50 -30.90 -5.99
C LYS A 645 -12.21 -30.80 -6.81
N VAL A 646 -11.09 -31.08 -6.15
CA VAL A 646 -9.76 -31.07 -6.78
C VAL A 646 -9.32 -32.50 -7.09
N HIS A 647 -9.03 -32.73 -8.36
CA HIS A 647 -8.46 -33.97 -8.89
C HIS A 647 -6.95 -33.80 -9.03
N MET A 648 -6.20 -34.82 -8.63
CA MET A 648 -4.74 -34.81 -8.68
C MET A 648 -4.20 -36.09 -9.30
N TRP A 649 -3.15 -35.98 -10.12
CA TRP A 649 -2.44 -37.12 -10.69
C TRP A 649 -0.99 -36.76 -10.97
N GLY A 650 -0.14 -37.76 -11.20
CA GLY A 650 1.31 -37.59 -11.31
C GLY A 650 2.03 -38.52 -10.35
N ASN A 651 3.18 -38.09 -9.83
CA ASN A 651 4.01 -38.94 -8.96
C ASN A 651 3.31 -39.24 -7.63
N ASN A 652 3.07 -40.54 -7.39
CA ASN A 652 2.42 -41.09 -6.20
C ASN A 652 3.08 -40.70 -4.87
N GLU A 653 4.37 -40.38 -4.83
CA GLU A 653 5.03 -39.94 -3.60
C GLU A 653 4.57 -38.55 -3.14
N TYR A 654 4.10 -37.72 -4.06
CA TYR A 654 3.70 -36.33 -3.77
C TYR A 654 2.19 -36.13 -3.69
N ILE A 655 1.42 -36.84 -4.54
CA ILE A 655 -0.04 -36.69 -4.58
C ILE A 655 -0.75 -37.38 -3.40
N ASN A 656 -0.12 -38.34 -2.73
CA ASN A 656 -0.68 -39.04 -1.56
C ASN A 656 -0.44 -38.29 -0.23
N CYS A 657 0.26 -37.15 -0.26
CA CYS A 657 0.44 -36.30 0.93
C CYS A 657 -0.84 -35.51 1.21
N CYS A 658 -1.36 -35.59 2.44
CA CYS A 658 -2.65 -35.09 2.91
C CYS A 658 -3.12 -33.74 2.30
N VAL A 659 -3.99 -33.81 1.29
CA VAL A 659 -4.84 -32.67 0.87
C VAL A 659 -5.99 -32.53 1.88
N PRO A 660 -6.46 -31.31 2.23
CA PRO A 660 -7.58 -31.15 3.17
C PRO A 660 -8.83 -31.90 2.67
N SER A 661 -9.45 -32.68 3.55
CA SER A 661 -10.60 -33.56 3.22
C SER A 661 -11.79 -32.82 2.59
N LYS A 662 -11.88 -31.49 2.78
CA LYS A 662 -12.84 -30.60 2.12
C LYS A 662 -12.75 -30.65 0.58
N PHE A 663 -11.56 -30.94 0.02
CA PHE A 663 -11.30 -30.86 -1.41
C PHE A 663 -11.05 -32.23 -2.10
N CYS A 664 -11.00 -33.33 -1.34
CA CYS A 664 -10.60 -34.67 -1.83
C CYS A 664 -11.76 -35.62 -2.19
N ILE A 665 -11.46 -36.63 -3.02
CA ILE A 665 -12.10 -37.98 -2.94
C ILE A 665 -11.26 -38.79 -1.96
#